data_AF-A0AAD5Q9K0-F1
#
_entry.id   AF-A0AAD5Q9K0-F1
#
_cell.length_a   1.000
_cell.length_b   1.000
_cell.length_c   1.000
_cell.angle_alpha   90.00
_cell.angle_beta   90.00
_cell.angle_gamma   90.00
#
_symmetry.space_group_name_H-M   'P 1'
#
loop_
_entity.id
_entity.type
_entity.pdbx_description
1 polymer ?
#
loop_
_entity_poly.entity_id
_entity_poly.type
_entity_poly.pdbx_seq_one_letter_code
_entity_poly.pdbx_strand_id
1 'polypeptide(L)'
;MPIGDVLLSTPRHRVVRSGPQPSAVRWVGTHPKARLPSLQPPNLPIPSPAPTEGEALVVGCGVAGSATALRLAARGIHVTMLSASADPLESATYWAQGGIIYQGKDDSPELLVADIHRAGAGICDHAAVKKLTSDGPLWVERMLLSCAAVPFERDGSGELALTLEASHNRARILYKADHTGKAIQTSLIDAVRRHPRITLLPGVSVTELLVDRTDQVCYGVVALSRENNSKQVFLSGFTMLATGGVGDLYENTSNPVGARGCGLGLAIGAGAKLKNMQYVQFHPTTLFLPGERRFLLTEALRGEGAILRDHNGRAFAKDYHRDGELAPRGVVARMILSEMEKQNEQCMFLDISHKNATWIQARFPMIFEHCRAHSIDMTRHPLPVVPAAHYHCGGVEVDLHGRTSIQCLYAAGEVSCKGVHGANRLASTSLLEGLVWGCSAADDFLATRGRKPQDSAHLVPEDPIGSASPNELSDTDKKEVDAIVMAVQRVMWDSFGPLRTTQGMATGLDKLSILDLRNAMHAAKAIALAAANEPESLGTHSGSQRCVVAASSGDVVLNELGGMTTATLLSFKGDERLVGEAAVLSSSTNPQNTVDFVNLLLGKSLADVQARHARVPGHRPAFAHEPALSYGSGAVAVVDYARGEQRFSTEQLAAMLLGKLAQQMRRQLHADDEPFHVNLAVPSGWGDAERRALLFAAKIAGIPSASVLSRDAALARCFHRKHPLEAADAEAKRHILIVDMGHTSTSVAVVELSAQGESVLSSSCDLQLGSENFDLRLYEHFKAEIEAALRLSLAHHGKEGKRLLQACEKLKKLLSTIAEAAVTVENIAQDRDYTLKTTREVFERLCAADAQRLHALVASALSSAAIDAGAVASVEIVGGGTRIPFVQAALLSALGDRADAAQLIGRMLDSTTAVAVGAAFCDDAAATEEPMLSAEELAALETLRHREAEMQDRDAELAAIAHERNAIEAFVYEMRGKRGAKHSDKLDEAALAPLLEAAEDWIYSEEAETATLEAVRAKRAQLQRDVEAACRAYFAAVAADEQALEAQLEAEARKAEMERAAEGGGDDHDQRKLKKPERMRLVVKNKDEGNTLFRDGNHQHAALRYIKALGHTAKFFDLTPADEDEVKQLKLSLHLNLAQCYLKLEQWPKAIANCGDALALDAANPKALYRRALAFEKEKNLEAAAADVRAALASAPEDKAILKLDERLKLLLKRQLDKEKKMWSRAFA
;
A
#
# COMPACT_ATOMS: atom_id res chain seq x y z
N MET A 1 21.70 -39.89 8.41
CA MET A 1 20.49 -40.04 9.25
C MET A 1 19.60 -38.83 8.98
N PRO A 2 18.28 -38.98 8.78
CA PRO A 2 17.40 -37.84 8.53
C PRO A 2 17.32 -36.97 9.80
N ILE A 3 17.22 -35.66 9.61
CA ILE A 3 17.35 -34.58 10.60
C ILE A 3 16.16 -34.51 11.60
N GLY A 4 15.21 -35.46 11.54
CA GLY A 4 13.94 -35.39 12.29
C GLY A 4 13.91 -35.93 13.72
N ASP A 5 14.95 -36.61 14.21
CA ASP A 5 14.82 -37.46 15.41
C ASP A 5 15.13 -36.78 16.77
N VAL A 6 15.45 -35.49 16.83
CA VAL A 6 15.88 -34.86 18.10
C VAL A 6 14.76 -34.13 18.87
N LEU A 7 13.56 -33.92 18.30
CA LEU A 7 12.52 -33.10 18.97
C LEU A 7 11.07 -33.65 18.98
N LEU A 8 10.83 -34.91 18.63
CA LEU A 8 9.48 -35.47 18.66
C LEU A 8 9.32 -36.63 19.65
N SER A 9 9.12 -36.28 20.93
CA SER A 9 8.36 -37.13 21.84
C SER A 9 7.39 -36.29 22.69
N THR A 10 6.21 -36.01 22.15
CA THR A 10 5.05 -35.57 22.94
C THR A 10 4.13 -36.78 23.21
N PRO A 11 3.82 -37.12 24.48
CA PRO A 11 2.82 -38.14 24.77
C PRO A 11 1.41 -37.55 24.64
N ARG A 12 0.56 -38.27 23.92
CA ARG A 12 -0.87 -37.98 23.74
C ARG A 12 -1.61 -37.98 25.09
N HIS A 13 -2.41 -36.94 25.33
CA HIS A 13 -3.40 -36.91 26.39
C HIS A 13 -4.39 -38.08 26.26
N ARG A 14 -4.35 -39.00 27.23
CA ARG A 14 -5.40 -40.00 27.47
C ARG A 14 -6.01 -39.70 28.84
N VAL A 15 -7.29 -39.36 28.86
CA VAL A 15 -8.07 -39.20 30.09
C VAL A 15 -8.16 -40.56 30.80
N VAL A 16 -7.59 -40.66 32.00
CA VAL A 16 -7.86 -41.75 32.96
C VAL A 16 -8.02 -41.14 34.35
N ARG A 17 -9.16 -41.42 35.00
CA ARG A 17 -9.47 -41.06 36.39
C ARG A 17 -8.78 -42.01 37.39
N SER A 18 -8.60 -41.47 38.61
CA SER A 18 -8.41 -42.08 39.95
C SER A 18 -7.05 -42.71 40.37
N GLY A 19 -6.41 -42.04 41.35
CA GLY A 19 -5.42 -42.37 42.42
C GLY A 19 -4.64 -43.69 42.50
N PRO A 20 -3.86 -43.97 43.58
CA PRO A 20 -3.46 -43.18 44.75
C PRO A 20 -1.91 -42.97 44.89
N GLN A 21 -1.48 -42.19 45.89
CA GLN A 21 -0.06 -41.99 46.29
C GLN A 21 0.71 -43.31 46.54
N PRO A 22 2.06 -43.29 46.42
CA PRO A 22 2.86 -43.60 47.61
C PRO A 22 4.21 -42.85 47.78
N SER A 23 4.44 -42.43 49.03
CA SER A 23 5.64 -42.52 49.89
C SER A 23 7.07 -42.16 49.42
N ALA A 24 7.56 -41.09 50.06
CA ALA A 24 8.89 -40.75 50.60
C ALA A 24 10.04 -41.79 50.67
N VAL A 25 11.28 -41.31 50.40
CA VAL A 25 12.53 -41.59 51.15
C VAL A 25 13.43 -40.33 51.05
N ARG A 26 13.52 -39.47 52.08
CA ARG A 26 14.52 -39.38 53.20
C ARG A 26 15.98 -39.14 52.80
N TRP A 27 16.46 -37.93 53.14
CA TRP A 27 17.80 -37.70 53.70
C TRP A 27 17.66 -37.10 55.11
N VAL A 28 18.47 -37.58 56.05
CA VAL A 28 18.41 -37.35 57.51
C VAL A 28 19.70 -36.66 57.97
N GLY A 29 19.59 -35.75 58.96
CA GLY A 29 20.66 -35.39 59.91
C GLY A 29 20.76 -33.88 60.19
N THR A 30 19.96 -33.25 61.06
CA THR A 30 19.92 -33.19 62.56
C THR A 30 20.86 -32.16 63.23
N HIS A 31 20.27 -31.13 63.86
CA HIS A 31 20.43 -30.61 65.26
C HIS A 31 20.32 -29.06 65.35
N PRO A 32 20.01 -28.46 66.52
CA PRO A 32 18.74 -28.52 67.26
C PRO A 32 18.11 -27.12 67.51
N LYS A 33 16.81 -27.09 67.81
CA LYS A 33 16.05 -25.88 68.18
C LYS A 33 16.45 -25.37 69.56
N ALA A 34 16.86 -24.11 69.66
CA ALA A 34 16.76 -23.30 70.87
C ALA A 34 15.70 -22.20 70.65
N ARG A 35 14.70 -22.12 71.53
CA ARG A 35 13.71 -21.03 71.56
C ARG A 35 14.38 -19.75 72.08
N LEU A 36 14.21 -18.64 71.36
CA LEU A 36 14.42 -17.29 71.89
C LEU A 36 13.09 -16.52 71.80
N PRO A 37 12.80 -15.63 72.77
CA PRO A 37 11.47 -15.05 72.97
C PRO A 37 11.17 -13.93 71.95
N SER A 38 9.88 -13.74 71.70
CA SER A 38 9.31 -12.66 70.90
C SER A 38 9.73 -11.28 71.43
N LEU A 39 10.52 -10.54 70.64
CA LEU A 39 10.61 -9.09 70.72
C LEU A 39 9.78 -8.53 69.58
N GLN A 40 8.62 -7.95 69.91
CA GLN A 40 7.90 -7.07 69.01
C GLN A 40 8.82 -5.88 68.67
N PRO A 41 9.02 -5.52 67.39
CA PRO A 41 9.60 -4.23 67.08
C PRO A 41 8.63 -3.12 67.54
N PRO A 42 9.15 -1.99 68.04
CA PRO A 42 8.32 -0.88 68.51
C PRO A 42 7.47 -0.35 67.34
N ASN A 43 6.21 -0.05 67.66
CA ASN A 43 5.28 0.69 66.80
C ASN A 43 5.91 2.06 66.51
N LEU A 44 6.64 2.19 65.41
CA LEU A 44 7.04 3.47 64.86
C LEU A 44 5.90 3.99 63.99
N PRO A 45 5.47 5.26 64.15
CA PRO A 45 4.46 5.84 63.27
C PRO A 45 4.97 5.80 61.82
N ILE A 46 4.11 5.32 60.91
CA ILE A 46 4.34 5.40 59.46
C ILE A 46 4.49 6.88 59.11
N PRO A 47 5.65 7.35 58.62
CA PRO A 47 5.78 8.73 58.18
C PRO A 47 4.82 8.95 57.00
N SER A 48 4.12 10.09 56.99
CA SER A 48 3.46 10.58 55.78
C SER A 48 4.50 10.59 54.63
N PRO A 49 4.17 10.14 53.39
CA PRO A 49 5.13 10.14 52.29
C PRO A 49 5.45 11.60 51.92
N ALA A 50 6.50 12.17 52.50
CA ALA A 50 6.94 13.51 52.16
C ALA A 50 7.48 13.51 50.71
N PRO A 51 7.22 14.56 49.91
CA PRO A 51 7.80 14.70 48.58
C PRO A 51 9.33 14.66 48.70
N THR A 52 9.97 13.84 47.85
CA THR A 52 11.43 13.81 47.77
C THR A 52 11.87 14.79 46.69
N GLU A 53 12.49 15.90 47.07
CA GLU A 53 12.98 16.91 46.13
C GLU A 53 14.30 16.47 45.49
N GLY A 54 14.36 16.50 44.15
CA GLY A 54 15.58 16.30 43.37
C GLY A 54 15.65 17.30 42.21
N GLU A 55 16.82 17.89 41.96
CA GLU A 55 16.97 18.91 40.91
C GLU A 55 16.73 18.34 39.50
N ALA A 56 17.01 17.05 39.29
CA ALA A 56 16.73 16.32 38.07
C ALA A 56 16.26 14.90 38.36
N LEU A 57 15.24 14.44 37.62
CA LEU A 57 14.67 13.10 37.70
C LEU A 57 14.88 12.34 36.39
N VAL A 58 15.44 11.14 36.48
CA VAL A 58 15.67 10.24 35.33
C VAL A 58 14.92 8.92 35.54
N VAL A 59 14.00 8.59 34.63
CA VAL A 59 13.18 7.38 34.68
C VAL A 59 13.71 6.35 33.69
N GLY A 60 14.46 5.37 34.19
CA GLY A 60 15.07 4.29 33.41
C GLY A 60 16.59 4.30 33.45
N CYS A 61 17.19 3.10 33.44
CA CYS A 61 18.60 2.87 33.72
C CYS A 61 19.46 2.39 32.55
N GLY A 62 18.92 2.34 31.33
CA GLY A 62 19.72 2.04 30.15
C GLY A 62 20.70 3.16 29.77
N VAL A 63 21.39 2.99 28.65
CA VAL A 63 22.45 3.92 28.17
C VAL A 63 22.02 5.39 28.18
N ALA A 64 20.78 5.70 27.76
CA ALA A 64 20.27 7.07 27.72
C ALA A 64 20.15 7.68 29.12
N GLY A 65 19.51 6.96 30.05
CA GLY A 65 19.31 7.43 31.42
C GLY A 65 20.64 7.57 32.17
N SER A 66 21.53 6.58 32.08
CA SER A 66 22.84 6.65 32.71
C SER A 66 23.68 7.80 32.15
N ALA A 67 23.63 8.04 30.83
CA ALA A 67 24.35 9.14 30.21
C ALA A 67 23.84 10.51 30.67
N THR A 68 22.51 10.70 30.72
CA THR A 68 21.89 11.92 31.26
C THR A 68 22.30 12.13 32.71
N ALA A 69 22.16 11.11 33.56
CA ALA A 69 22.47 11.22 34.99
C ALA A 69 23.94 11.58 35.24
N LEU A 70 24.87 10.86 34.61
CA LEU A 70 26.30 11.13 34.74
C LEU A 70 26.68 12.51 34.21
N ARG A 71 26.09 12.94 33.07
CA ARG A 71 26.38 14.25 32.48
C ARG A 71 25.92 15.40 33.38
N LEU A 72 24.71 15.32 33.93
CA LEU A 72 24.17 16.29 34.86
C LEU A 72 24.97 16.33 36.17
N ALA A 73 25.27 15.16 36.72
CA ALA A 73 25.95 15.04 38.00
C ALA A 73 27.41 15.54 37.94
N ALA A 74 28.10 15.33 36.82
CA ALA A 74 29.43 15.89 36.55
C ALA A 74 29.44 17.43 36.51
N ARG A 75 28.28 18.06 36.30
CA ARG A 75 28.09 19.52 36.32
C ARG A 75 27.47 20.02 37.63
N GLY A 76 27.39 19.16 38.64
CA GLY A 76 26.95 19.51 39.98
C GLY A 76 25.44 19.41 40.22
N ILE A 77 24.67 18.79 39.33
CA ILE A 77 23.23 18.57 39.56
C ILE A 77 23.02 17.33 40.41
N HIS A 78 22.10 17.39 41.39
CA HIS A 78 21.63 16.20 42.09
C HIS A 78 20.59 15.46 41.23
N VAL A 79 20.86 14.19 40.94
CA VAL A 79 20.00 13.38 40.07
C VAL A 79 19.40 12.22 40.87
N THR A 80 18.08 12.10 40.83
CA THR A 80 17.38 10.89 41.27
C THR A 80 17.08 10.03 40.05
N MET A 81 17.49 8.78 40.10
CA MET A 81 17.39 7.83 38.99
C MET A 81 16.52 6.64 39.41
N LEU A 82 15.42 6.41 38.70
CA LEU A 82 14.45 5.35 39.02
C LEU A 82 14.58 4.17 38.06
N SER A 83 14.47 2.94 38.60
CA SER A 83 14.33 1.72 37.80
C SER A 83 13.14 0.91 38.27
N ALA A 84 12.28 0.48 37.34
CA ALA A 84 11.17 -0.42 37.65
C ALA A 84 11.65 -1.83 38.05
N SER A 85 12.83 -2.26 37.56
CA SER A 85 13.45 -3.53 37.96
C SER A 85 14.22 -3.39 39.27
N ALA A 86 14.22 -4.46 40.06
CA ALA A 86 15.06 -4.59 41.25
C ALA A 86 16.55 -4.65 40.89
N ASP A 87 16.91 -5.18 39.71
CA ASP A 87 18.26 -5.12 39.18
C ASP A 87 18.37 -3.98 38.14
N PRO A 88 19.12 -2.91 38.41
CA PRO A 88 19.31 -1.81 37.45
C PRO A 88 20.09 -2.22 36.18
N LEU A 89 20.69 -3.41 36.14
CA LEU A 89 21.26 -3.97 34.92
C LEU A 89 20.20 -4.50 33.96
N GLU A 90 19.00 -4.84 34.44
CA GLU A 90 17.92 -5.39 33.62
C GLU A 90 17.35 -4.31 32.68
N SER A 91 17.93 -4.24 31.48
CA SER A 91 17.59 -3.28 30.43
C SER A 91 17.91 -3.86 29.05
N ALA A 92 17.27 -3.35 28.00
CA ALA A 92 17.61 -3.74 26.63
C ALA A 92 19.08 -3.42 26.27
N THR A 93 19.66 -2.38 26.89
CA THR A 93 21.08 -2.03 26.75
C THR A 93 21.99 -3.20 27.14
N TYR A 94 21.70 -3.91 28.24
CA TYR A 94 22.51 -5.05 28.70
C TYR A 94 22.61 -6.18 27.67
N TRP A 95 21.52 -6.42 26.93
CA TRP A 95 21.39 -7.53 25.99
C TRP A 95 21.86 -7.19 24.57
N ALA A 96 22.34 -5.97 24.31
CA ALA A 96 22.88 -5.60 23.01
C ALA A 96 24.17 -6.39 22.69
N GLN A 97 24.25 -6.96 21.48
CA GLN A 97 25.37 -7.83 21.08
C GLN A 97 26.37 -7.10 20.16
N GLY A 98 25.88 -6.61 19.01
CA GLY A 98 26.70 -6.12 17.88
C GLY A 98 27.75 -5.09 18.24
N GLY A 99 27.34 -3.89 18.66
CA GLY A 99 28.25 -2.85 19.10
C GLY A 99 27.66 -1.45 19.07
N ILE A 100 28.55 -0.45 19.14
CA ILE A 100 28.21 0.98 19.04
C ILE A 100 29.07 1.67 17.99
N ILE A 101 28.45 2.53 17.19
CA ILE A 101 29.14 3.28 16.13
C ILE A 101 30.12 4.29 16.74
N TYR A 102 31.33 4.33 16.16
CA TYR A 102 32.42 5.25 16.46
C TYR A 102 32.98 5.82 15.13
N GLN A 103 34.24 6.24 15.11
CA GLN A 103 34.93 6.76 13.93
C GLN A 103 35.85 5.69 13.31
N GLY A 104 35.61 5.32 12.06
CA GLY A 104 36.53 4.49 11.27
C GLY A 104 37.71 5.26 10.67
N LYS A 105 38.74 4.54 10.19
CA LYS A 105 39.96 5.15 9.60
C LYS A 105 39.68 5.87 8.26
N ASP A 106 38.91 5.23 7.37
CA ASP A 106 38.52 5.75 6.05
C ASP A 106 37.04 6.14 6.02
N ASP A 107 36.59 6.78 7.10
CA ASP A 107 35.20 7.03 7.40
C ASP A 107 34.88 8.53 7.52
N SER A 108 33.63 8.91 7.27
CA SER A 108 33.14 10.28 7.44
C SER A 108 31.69 10.32 7.94
N PRO A 109 31.26 11.42 8.60
CA PRO A 109 29.87 11.62 8.98
C PRO A 109 28.90 11.54 7.78
N GLU A 110 29.30 12.01 6.60
CA GLU A 110 28.51 12.00 5.37
C GLU A 110 28.27 10.56 4.86
N LEU A 111 29.28 9.70 4.97
CA LEU A 111 29.13 8.28 4.64
C LEU A 111 28.15 7.58 5.58
N LEU A 112 28.18 7.93 6.88
CA LEU A 112 27.21 7.39 7.84
C LEU A 112 25.80 7.94 7.60
N VAL A 113 25.68 9.23 7.25
CA VAL A 113 24.40 9.86 6.89
C VAL A 113 23.76 9.08 5.73
N ALA A 114 24.54 8.78 4.68
CA ALA A 114 24.07 8.00 3.55
C ALA A 114 23.62 6.58 3.95
N ASP A 115 24.36 5.90 4.83
CA ASP A 115 24.00 4.57 5.32
C ASP A 115 22.69 4.59 6.15
N ILE A 116 22.49 5.60 6.99
CA ILE A 116 21.28 5.76 7.80
C ILE A 116 20.07 6.08 6.93
N HIS A 117 20.18 7.03 5.99
CA HIS A 117 19.09 7.37 5.07
C HIS A 117 18.67 6.18 4.20
N ARG A 118 19.65 5.43 3.69
CA ARG A 118 19.40 4.19 2.92
C ARG A 118 18.67 3.15 3.76
N ALA A 119 19.05 3.00 5.03
CA ALA A 119 18.41 2.02 5.93
C ALA A 119 17.01 2.44 6.37
N GLY A 120 16.76 3.74 6.56
CA GLY A 120 15.51 4.29 7.10
C GLY A 120 14.37 4.49 6.12
N ALA A 121 14.51 3.98 4.89
CA ALA A 121 13.50 4.03 3.83
C ALA A 121 13.05 5.46 3.46
N GLY A 122 13.96 6.43 3.52
CA GLY A 122 13.77 7.79 3.00
C GLY A 122 12.90 8.74 3.85
N ILE A 123 12.37 8.30 4.99
CA ILE A 123 11.60 9.15 5.92
C ILE A 123 12.41 9.59 7.16
N CYS A 124 13.74 9.52 7.06
CA CYS A 124 14.64 9.98 8.12
C CYS A 124 14.65 11.52 8.21
N ASP A 125 14.69 12.07 9.43
CA ASP A 125 14.95 13.49 9.65
C ASP A 125 16.45 13.78 9.45
N HIS A 126 16.78 14.52 8.39
CA HIS A 126 18.16 14.78 8.01
C HIS A 126 18.96 15.54 9.09
N ALA A 127 18.33 16.47 9.82
CA ALA A 127 18.99 17.22 10.88
C ALA A 127 19.34 16.32 12.07
N ALA A 128 18.42 15.44 12.46
CA ALA A 128 18.65 14.45 13.50
C ALA A 128 19.76 13.45 13.11
N VAL A 129 19.74 12.95 11.87
CA VAL A 129 20.78 12.05 11.36
C VAL A 129 22.14 12.73 11.40
N LYS A 130 22.26 13.96 10.87
CA LYS A 130 23.51 14.73 10.88
C LYS A 130 24.04 14.96 12.30
N LYS A 131 23.16 15.26 13.26
CA LYS A 131 23.54 15.38 14.67
C LYS A 131 24.10 14.07 15.22
N LEU A 132 23.42 12.95 14.98
CA LEU A 132 23.89 11.63 15.45
C LEU A 132 25.29 11.30 14.89
N THR A 133 25.49 11.52 13.59
CA THR A 133 26.75 11.15 12.92
C THR A 133 27.91 12.07 13.30
N SER A 134 27.64 13.34 13.57
CA SER A 134 28.66 14.32 13.95
C SER A 134 29.02 14.24 15.44
N ASP A 135 28.01 14.17 16.31
CA ASP A 135 28.22 14.21 17.77
C ASP A 135 28.52 12.83 18.36
N GLY A 136 28.11 11.76 17.68
CA GLY A 136 28.17 10.39 18.18
C GLY A 136 29.55 9.95 18.66
N PRO A 137 30.58 9.95 17.80
CA PRO A 137 31.93 9.53 18.18
C PRO A 137 32.49 10.30 19.38
N LEU A 138 32.21 11.60 19.46
CA LEU A 138 32.63 12.46 20.57
C LEU A 138 32.01 12.01 21.90
N TRP A 139 30.73 11.64 21.90
CA TRP A 139 30.07 11.16 23.13
C TRP A 139 30.50 9.76 23.52
N VAL A 140 30.81 8.88 22.56
CA VAL A 140 31.43 7.58 22.85
C VAL A 140 32.75 7.76 23.59
N GLU A 141 33.61 8.67 23.12
CA GLU A 141 34.90 8.96 23.74
C GLU A 141 34.75 9.54 25.16
N ARG A 142 33.87 10.54 25.32
CA ARG A 142 33.69 11.21 26.61
C ARG A 142 32.99 10.33 27.65
N MET A 143 31.92 9.65 27.26
CA MET A 143 31.07 8.94 28.21
C MET A 143 31.50 7.50 28.40
N LEU A 144 31.76 6.77 27.31
CA LEU A 144 32.04 5.33 27.41
C LEU A 144 33.51 5.06 27.66
N LEU A 145 34.42 5.71 26.92
CA LEU A 145 35.86 5.49 27.10
C LEU A 145 36.41 6.21 28.33
N SER A 146 36.08 7.50 28.50
CA SER A 146 36.67 8.33 29.55
C SER A 146 35.93 8.26 30.89
N CYS A 147 34.60 8.42 30.89
CA CYS A 147 33.82 8.46 32.14
C CYS A 147 33.54 7.06 32.72
N ALA A 148 33.01 6.14 31.90
CA ALA A 148 32.62 4.80 32.34
C ALA A 148 33.75 3.75 32.23
N ALA A 149 34.81 4.05 31.45
CA ALA A 149 35.92 3.15 31.19
C ALA A 149 35.47 1.77 30.66
N VAL A 150 34.61 1.77 29.63
CA VAL A 150 34.10 0.56 28.99
C VAL A 150 35.25 -0.22 28.33
N PRO A 151 35.40 -1.53 28.62
CA PRO A 151 36.53 -2.32 28.14
C PRO A 151 36.30 -2.90 26.74
N PHE A 152 36.24 -2.05 25.70
CA PHE A 152 36.15 -2.50 24.30
C PHE A 152 37.37 -3.30 23.84
N GLU A 153 37.22 -4.10 22.79
CA GLU A 153 38.33 -4.87 22.20
C GLU A 153 39.41 -3.98 21.61
N ARG A 154 40.66 -4.48 21.66
CA ARG A 154 41.83 -3.85 21.06
C ARG A 154 42.52 -4.79 20.08
N ASP A 155 43.08 -4.24 19.01
CA ASP A 155 43.80 -5.01 18.01
C ASP A 155 45.25 -5.33 18.45
N GLY A 156 46.01 -6.03 17.60
CA GLY A 156 47.39 -6.42 17.89
C GLY A 156 48.38 -5.26 18.04
N SER A 157 47.99 -4.04 17.67
CA SER A 157 48.76 -2.80 17.89
C SER A 157 48.38 -2.08 19.19
N GLY A 158 47.32 -2.52 19.87
CA GLY A 158 46.79 -1.89 21.08
C GLY A 158 45.74 -0.80 20.81
N GLU A 159 45.40 -0.52 19.55
CA GLU A 159 44.34 0.41 19.16
C GLU A 159 42.95 -0.21 19.31
N LEU A 160 41.89 0.60 19.37
CA LEU A 160 40.52 0.10 19.46
C LEU A 160 40.13 -0.70 18.21
N ALA A 161 39.64 -1.92 18.40
CA ALA A 161 39.21 -2.79 17.32
C ALA A 161 37.81 -2.39 16.80
N LEU A 162 37.68 -2.30 15.48
CA LEU A 162 36.42 -1.98 14.80
C LEU A 162 35.92 -3.19 14.00
N THR A 163 34.60 -3.36 13.94
CA THR A 163 33.93 -4.35 13.09
C THR A 163 32.98 -3.68 12.10
N LEU A 164 32.53 -4.45 11.11
CA LEU A 164 31.51 -4.10 10.14
C LEU A 164 30.21 -4.86 10.47
N GLU A 165 29.07 -4.20 10.42
CA GLU A 165 27.73 -4.83 10.48
C GLU A 165 26.99 -4.60 9.16
N ALA A 166 25.89 -5.33 8.94
CA ALA A 166 25.10 -5.25 7.72
C ALA A 166 24.62 -3.82 7.44
N SER A 167 24.57 -3.46 6.15
CA SER A 167 24.17 -2.14 5.63
C SER A 167 25.10 -0.96 5.95
N HIS A 168 26.23 -1.19 6.64
CA HIS A 168 27.32 -0.22 6.76
C HIS A 168 28.29 -0.32 5.58
N ASN A 169 28.82 0.81 5.12
CA ASN A 169 29.80 0.87 4.04
C ASN A 169 31.27 0.86 4.52
N ARG A 170 31.52 1.02 5.83
CA ARG A 170 32.84 1.08 6.46
C ARG A 170 32.80 0.42 7.85
N ALA A 171 33.91 -0.20 8.24
CA ALA A 171 34.09 -0.71 9.60
C ALA A 171 34.21 0.47 10.59
N ARG A 172 33.21 0.60 11.46
CA ARG A 172 33.05 1.76 12.35
C ARG A 172 32.45 1.41 13.72
N ILE A 173 32.37 0.13 14.06
CA ILE A 173 31.60 -0.33 15.21
C ILE A 173 32.56 -0.86 16.28
N LEU A 174 32.56 -0.23 17.46
CA LEU A 174 33.23 -0.73 18.64
C LEU A 174 32.44 -1.87 19.27
N TYR A 175 33.14 -2.93 19.69
CA TYR A 175 32.51 -4.14 20.22
C TYR A 175 33.31 -4.74 21.39
N LYS A 176 32.64 -5.61 22.15
CA LYS A 176 33.25 -6.48 23.16
C LYS A 176 32.75 -7.91 22.94
N ALA A 177 33.53 -8.69 22.18
CA ALA A 177 33.09 -9.98 21.64
C ALA A 177 31.64 -9.89 21.08
N ASP A 178 30.71 -10.71 21.58
CA ASP A 178 29.29 -10.71 21.24
C ASP A 178 28.39 -10.23 22.40
N HIS A 179 28.93 -9.45 23.35
CA HIS A 179 28.21 -8.97 24.54
C HIS A 179 28.52 -7.50 24.86
N THR A 180 28.64 -6.66 23.83
CA THR A 180 29.00 -5.23 23.96
C THR A 180 28.08 -4.46 24.91
N GLY A 181 26.77 -4.75 24.86
CA GLY A 181 25.76 -4.15 25.72
C GLY A 181 25.99 -4.40 27.20
N LYS A 182 26.35 -5.63 27.57
CA LYS A 182 26.68 -6.02 28.95
C LYS A 182 27.87 -5.21 29.46
N ALA A 183 28.94 -5.10 28.66
CA ALA A 183 30.11 -4.32 29.02
C ALA A 183 29.77 -2.83 29.22
N ILE A 184 29.00 -2.23 28.31
CA ILE A 184 28.56 -0.83 28.40
C ILE A 184 27.69 -0.62 29.65
N GLN A 185 26.65 -1.44 29.84
CA GLN A 185 25.68 -1.27 30.91
C GLN A 185 26.32 -1.44 32.29
N THR A 186 27.15 -2.47 32.48
CA THR A 186 27.85 -2.69 33.75
C THR A 186 28.76 -1.50 34.09
N SER A 187 29.60 -1.05 33.16
CA SER A 187 30.48 0.09 33.37
C SER A 187 29.72 1.40 33.67
N LEU A 188 28.61 1.65 32.98
CA LEU A 188 27.77 2.82 33.21
C LEU A 188 27.09 2.80 34.59
N ILE A 189 26.51 1.66 34.99
CA ILE A 189 25.90 1.52 36.31
C ILE A 189 26.94 1.60 37.43
N ASP A 190 28.14 1.06 37.23
CA ASP A 190 29.24 1.21 38.18
C ASP A 190 29.70 2.66 38.29
N ALA A 191 29.71 3.42 37.20
CA ALA A 191 29.97 4.86 37.24
C ALA A 191 28.85 5.62 37.97
N VAL A 192 27.59 5.27 37.72
CA VAL A 192 26.41 5.85 38.39
C VAL A 192 26.49 5.62 39.91
N ARG A 193 26.73 4.38 40.34
CA ARG A 193 26.83 4.01 41.77
C ARG A 193 27.99 4.71 42.49
N ARG A 194 29.08 5.00 41.78
CA ARG A 194 30.25 5.70 42.35
C ARG A 194 30.06 7.22 42.43
N HIS A 195 29.10 7.80 41.71
CA HIS A 195 28.97 9.25 41.64
C HIS A 195 28.16 9.79 42.85
N PRO A 196 28.72 10.68 43.70
CA PRO A 196 28.10 11.08 44.97
C PRO A 196 26.83 11.94 44.83
N ARG A 197 26.55 12.45 43.63
CA ARG A 197 25.34 13.25 43.32
C ARG A 197 24.24 12.47 42.59
N ILE A 198 24.40 11.15 42.42
CA ILE A 198 23.36 10.33 41.80
C ILE A 198 22.78 9.38 42.84
N THR A 199 21.47 9.45 43.04
CA THR A 199 20.70 8.52 43.88
C THR A 199 19.98 7.54 42.97
N LEU A 200 20.43 6.28 42.94
CA LEU A 200 19.81 5.21 42.17
C LEU A 200 18.81 4.42 43.03
N LEU A 201 17.54 4.41 42.63
CA LEU A 201 16.43 3.74 43.31
C LEU A 201 15.87 2.59 42.43
N PRO A 202 16.34 1.34 42.61
CA PRO A 202 15.79 0.18 41.94
C PRO A 202 14.44 -0.26 42.54
N GLY A 203 13.64 -0.99 41.77
CA GLY A 203 12.32 -1.47 42.20
C GLY A 203 11.23 -0.39 42.34
N VAL A 204 11.43 0.79 41.74
CA VAL A 204 10.50 1.93 41.79
C VAL A 204 9.89 2.16 40.41
N SER A 205 8.58 1.91 40.28
CA SER A 205 7.85 2.01 39.01
C SER A 205 7.05 3.31 38.94
N VAL A 206 7.29 4.13 37.93
CA VAL A 206 6.51 5.36 37.71
C VAL A 206 5.11 5.02 37.20
N THR A 207 4.09 5.57 37.84
CA THR A 207 2.68 5.33 37.49
C THR A 207 2.02 6.52 36.82
N GLU A 208 2.51 7.73 37.06
CA GLU A 208 1.93 8.97 36.53
C GLU A 208 2.99 10.07 36.37
N LEU A 209 2.83 10.89 35.33
CA LEU A 209 3.56 12.16 35.16
C LEU A 209 2.72 13.29 35.75
N LEU A 210 3.34 14.09 36.61
CA LEU A 210 2.70 15.28 37.17
C LEU A 210 2.91 16.44 36.18
N VAL A 211 1.83 16.85 35.52
CA VAL A 211 1.83 17.86 34.47
C VAL A 211 0.77 18.91 34.75
N ASP A 212 1.16 20.18 34.75
CA ASP A 212 0.22 21.28 34.63
C ASP A 212 -0.26 21.34 33.18
N ARG A 213 -1.53 20.99 32.98
CA ARG A 213 -2.13 20.93 31.64
C ARG A 213 -2.37 22.32 31.03
N THR A 214 -2.38 23.38 31.84
CA THR A 214 -2.59 24.75 31.37
C THR A 214 -1.37 25.24 30.61
N ASP A 215 -0.20 25.13 31.24
CA ASP A 215 1.07 25.59 30.66
C ASP A 215 1.87 24.47 29.96
N GLN A 216 1.34 23.23 30.01
CA GLN A 216 2.00 22.01 29.51
C GLN A 216 3.39 21.83 30.13
N VAL A 217 3.50 21.92 31.46
CA VAL A 217 4.77 21.82 32.20
C VAL A 217 4.76 20.58 33.10
N CYS A 218 5.75 19.71 32.92
CA CYS A 218 5.99 18.59 33.82
C CYS A 218 6.78 19.06 35.05
N TYR A 219 6.30 18.72 36.24
CA TYR A 219 6.92 19.12 37.51
C TYR A 219 7.29 17.94 38.43
N GLY A 220 7.12 16.71 37.94
CA GLY A 220 7.49 15.51 38.71
C GLY A 220 6.76 14.25 38.26
N VAL A 221 6.83 13.23 39.11
CA VAL A 221 6.15 11.94 38.89
C VAL A 221 5.59 11.37 40.20
N VAL A 222 4.59 10.50 40.06
CA VAL A 222 4.17 9.56 41.10
C VAL A 222 4.77 8.20 40.77
N ALA A 223 5.39 7.56 41.76
CA ALA A 223 5.98 6.24 41.61
C ALA A 223 5.59 5.30 42.75
N LEU A 224 5.56 4.00 42.46
CA LEU A 224 5.27 2.93 43.40
C LEU A 224 6.56 2.16 43.70
N SER A 225 6.94 2.09 44.99
CA SER A 225 8.05 1.25 45.44
C SER A 225 7.57 -0.18 45.66
N ARG A 226 8.28 -1.15 45.06
CA ARG A 226 7.98 -2.59 45.24
C ARG A 226 8.34 -3.10 46.63
N GLU A 227 9.27 -2.47 47.33
CA GLU A 227 9.78 -2.96 48.62
C GLU A 227 8.74 -2.83 49.74
N ASN A 228 7.99 -1.73 49.73
CA ASN A 228 7.03 -1.38 50.80
C ASN A 228 5.62 -1.11 50.26
N ASN A 229 5.39 -1.34 48.96
CA ASN A 229 4.14 -1.07 48.27
C ASN A 229 3.61 0.37 48.49
N SER A 230 4.51 1.34 48.66
CA SER A 230 4.15 2.73 48.94
C SER A 230 4.26 3.61 47.69
N LYS A 231 3.28 4.49 47.52
CA LYS A 231 3.32 5.58 46.55
C LYS A 231 4.24 6.69 47.06
N GLN A 232 5.10 7.20 46.19
CA GLN A 232 6.07 8.25 46.44
C GLN A 232 5.96 9.32 45.35
N VAL A 233 6.14 10.57 45.75
CA VAL A 233 6.13 11.72 44.84
C VAL A 233 7.55 12.26 44.70
N PHE A 234 8.02 12.38 43.46
CA PHE A 234 9.31 12.97 43.13
C PHE A 234 9.06 14.25 42.33
N LEU A 235 9.41 15.40 42.90
CA LEU A 235 9.27 16.70 42.24
C LEU A 235 10.59 17.07 41.55
N SER A 236 10.49 17.58 40.32
CA SER A 236 11.66 18.02 39.56
C SER A 236 11.32 18.99 38.44
N GLY A 237 12.19 19.98 38.22
CA GLY A 237 12.14 20.87 37.06
C GLY A 237 12.75 20.27 35.78
N PHE A 238 13.23 19.02 35.86
CA PHE A 238 13.73 18.24 34.73
C PHE A 238 13.32 16.78 34.92
N THR A 239 12.45 16.26 34.06
CA THR A 239 12.06 14.84 34.05
C THR A 239 12.47 14.20 32.72
N MET A 240 13.31 13.18 32.77
CA MET A 240 13.77 12.42 31.59
C MET A 240 13.10 11.04 31.53
N LEU A 241 12.39 10.77 30.44
CA LEU A 241 11.94 9.42 30.09
C LEU A 241 13.06 8.68 29.32
N ALA A 242 13.55 7.59 29.91
CA ALA A 242 14.56 6.69 29.34
C ALA A 242 14.17 5.21 29.54
N THR A 243 12.89 4.90 29.32
CA THR A 243 12.23 3.66 29.77
C THR A 243 12.35 2.46 28.82
N GLY A 244 12.95 2.64 27.65
CA GLY A 244 13.08 1.58 26.63
C GLY A 244 11.87 1.46 25.71
N GLY A 245 11.79 0.36 24.96
CA GLY A 245 10.83 0.18 23.88
C GLY A 245 9.57 -0.64 24.21
N VAL A 246 9.03 -1.24 23.15
CA VAL A 246 7.70 -1.89 23.10
C VAL A 246 7.75 -3.37 22.72
N GLY A 247 8.94 -3.96 22.66
CA GLY A 247 9.10 -5.32 22.14
C GLY A 247 8.27 -6.37 22.87
N ASP A 248 8.03 -6.22 24.18
CA ASP A 248 7.23 -7.16 25.00
C ASP A 248 5.72 -7.05 24.75
N LEU A 249 5.28 -6.17 23.83
CA LEU A 249 3.92 -6.13 23.30
C LEU A 249 3.65 -7.18 22.23
N TYR A 250 4.66 -7.91 21.75
CA TYR A 250 4.55 -8.92 20.70
C TYR A 250 4.89 -10.30 21.24
N GLU A 251 4.20 -11.34 20.74
CA GLU A 251 4.42 -12.72 21.17
C GLU A 251 5.87 -13.18 20.96
N ASN A 252 6.44 -12.94 19.79
CA ASN A 252 7.86 -13.18 19.54
C ASN A 252 8.63 -11.88 19.73
N THR A 253 9.50 -11.83 20.76
CA THR A 253 10.31 -10.65 21.08
C THR A 253 11.71 -11.00 21.55
N SER A 254 12.69 -10.21 21.11
CA SER A 254 14.06 -10.27 21.64
C SER A 254 14.26 -9.37 22.87
N ASN A 255 13.22 -8.68 23.33
CA ASN A 255 13.31 -7.69 24.41
C ASN A 255 13.17 -8.34 25.79
N PRO A 256 13.75 -7.71 26.83
CA PRO A 256 13.55 -8.15 28.21
C PRO A 256 12.07 -8.04 28.64
N VAL A 257 11.71 -8.77 29.69
CA VAL A 257 10.36 -8.72 30.28
C VAL A 257 10.04 -7.28 30.68
N GLY A 258 8.84 -6.81 30.35
CA GLY A 258 8.39 -5.48 30.77
C GLY A 258 8.72 -4.35 29.80
N ALA A 259 9.39 -4.61 28.66
CA ALA A 259 9.55 -3.65 27.56
C ALA A 259 8.21 -3.42 26.81
N ARG A 260 7.20 -2.91 27.53
CA ARG A 260 5.80 -2.76 27.09
C ARG A 260 5.45 -1.31 26.71
N GLY A 261 6.45 -0.44 26.60
CA GLY A 261 6.23 0.99 26.34
C GLY A 261 5.63 1.75 27.51
N CYS A 262 6.02 1.46 28.76
CA CYS A 262 5.48 2.16 29.94
C CYS A 262 5.69 3.68 29.86
N GLY A 263 6.87 4.15 29.41
CA GLY A 263 7.10 5.58 29.21
C GLY A 263 6.24 6.20 28.11
N LEU A 264 5.90 5.42 27.07
CA LEU A 264 4.93 5.86 26.05
C LEU A 264 3.54 5.97 26.67
N GLY A 265 3.12 5.01 27.48
CA GLY A 265 1.85 5.07 28.20
C GLY A 265 1.74 6.29 29.12
N LEU A 266 2.83 6.62 29.83
CA LEU A 266 2.95 7.83 30.65
C LEU A 266 2.86 9.11 29.81
N ALA A 267 3.61 9.18 28.71
CA ALA A 267 3.62 10.32 27.80
C ALA A 267 2.24 10.53 27.13
N ILE A 268 1.57 9.45 26.72
CA ILE A 268 0.20 9.45 26.19
C ILE A 268 -0.77 10.00 27.24
N GLY A 269 -0.72 9.50 28.46
CA GLY A 269 -1.58 9.97 29.56
C GLY A 269 -1.38 11.46 29.88
N ALA A 270 -0.15 11.94 29.71
CA ALA A 270 0.20 13.35 29.86
C ALA A 270 -0.19 14.23 28.65
N GLY A 271 -0.51 13.64 27.49
CA GLY A 271 -0.83 14.37 26.26
C GLY A 271 0.38 14.77 25.41
N ALA A 272 1.52 14.12 25.57
CA ALA A 272 2.69 14.38 24.75
C ALA A 272 2.47 13.90 23.29
N LYS A 273 3.05 14.62 22.33
CA LYS A 273 3.02 14.23 20.92
C LYS A 273 3.83 12.95 20.68
N LEU A 274 3.31 12.11 19.79
CA LEU A 274 3.95 10.87 19.34
C LEU A 274 4.27 10.96 17.85
N LYS A 275 5.27 10.21 17.41
CA LYS A 275 5.66 10.13 16.00
C LYS A 275 6.04 8.70 15.62
N ASN A 276 5.74 8.31 14.38
CA ASN A 276 6.24 7.08 13.75
C ASN A 276 5.85 5.78 14.50
N MET A 277 4.70 5.77 15.18
CA MET A 277 4.33 4.69 16.11
C MET A 277 4.23 3.31 15.45
N GLN A 278 3.86 3.24 14.16
CA GLN A 278 3.69 1.99 13.40
C GLN A 278 5.01 1.27 13.06
N TYR A 279 6.14 1.97 13.18
CA TYR A 279 7.45 1.45 12.78
C TYR A 279 8.12 0.68 13.93
N VAL A 280 7.76 -0.59 14.03
CA VAL A 280 8.45 -1.58 14.88
C VAL A 280 9.34 -2.44 14.00
N GLN A 281 10.64 -2.45 14.28
CA GLN A 281 11.59 -3.31 13.59
C GLN A 281 11.55 -4.72 14.18
N PHE A 282 11.44 -5.71 13.29
CA PHE A 282 11.53 -7.13 13.63
C PHE A 282 12.91 -7.66 13.22
N HIS A 283 13.63 -8.24 14.18
CA HIS A 283 14.89 -8.91 13.90
C HIS A 283 14.61 -10.27 13.25
N PRO A 284 15.29 -10.63 12.15
CA PRO A 284 14.96 -11.83 11.40
C PRO A 284 15.33 -13.13 12.14
N THR A 285 16.43 -13.14 12.88
CA THR A 285 17.00 -14.36 13.47
C THR A 285 17.01 -14.28 14.99
N THR A 286 16.04 -14.95 15.61
CA THR A 286 16.06 -15.23 17.05
C THR A 286 15.86 -16.71 17.29
N LEU A 287 16.55 -17.28 18.26
CA LEU A 287 16.54 -18.70 18.57
C LEU A 287 15.14 -19.14 19.01
N PHE A 288 14.58 -20.12 18.32
CA PHE A 288 13.29 -20.70 18.62
C PHE A 288 13.46 -21.92 19.54
N LEU A 289 13.17 -21.72 20.83
CA LEU A 289 13.14 -22.77 21.84
C LEU A 289 11.76 -22.80 22.50
N PRO A 290 11.08 -23.96 22.57
CA PRO A 290 9.79 -24.06 23.24
C PRO A 290 9.87 -23.63 24.71
N GLY A 291 8.97 -22.74 25.12
CA GLY A 291 8.89 -22.26 26.51
C GLY A 291 9.94 -21.21 26.91
N GLU A 292 10.84 -20.81 26.01
CA GLU A 292 11.83 -19.77 26.27
C GLU A 292 11.61 -18.51 25.42
N ARG A 293 12.06 -17.37 25.96
CA ARG A 293 12.08 -16.11 25.23
C ARG A 293 13.04 -16.22 24.05
N ARG A 294 12.76 -15.43 23.01
CA ARG A 294 13.53 -15.46 21.77
C ARG A 294 14.89 -14.82 21.96
N PHE A 295 15.89 -15.65 22.20
CA PHE A 295 17.27 -15.22 22.33
C PHE A 295 17.80 -14.75 20.97
N LEU A 296 18.30 -13.51 20.89
CA LEU A 296 18.75 -12.94 19.63
C LEU A 296 20.01 -13.62 19.11
N LEU A 297 19.99 -14.03 17.85
CA LEU A 297 21.20 -14.48 17.14
C LEU A 297 21.70 -13.32 16.29
N THR A 298 22.87 -12.77 16.66
CA THR A 298 23.44 -11.57 16.02
C THR A 298 23.42 -11.65 14.51
N GLU A 299 23.08 -10.53 13.86
CA GLU A 299 23.15 -10.38 12.42
C GLU A 299 24.56 -10.62 11.86
N ALA A 300 25.59 -10.44 12.69
CA ALA A 300 26.96 -10.78 12.34
C ALA A 300 27.11 -12.28 11.98
N LEU A 301 26.28 -13.19 12.47
CA LEU A 301 26.31 -14.59 12.00
C LEU A 301 26.05 -14.67 10.50
N ARG A 302 25.03 -13.96 10.01
CA ARG A 302 24.72 -13.86 8.57
C ARG A 302 25.83 -13.14 7.82
N GLY A 303 26.34 -12.04 8.38
CA GLY A 303 27.50 -11.30 7.87
C GLY A 303 28.76 -12.17 7.69
N GLU A 304 28.96 -13.13 8.58
CA GLU A 304 30.08 -14.08 8.53
C GLU A 304 29.78 -15.32 7.68
N GLY A 305 28.62 -15.38 7.02
CA GLY A 305 28.25 -16.41 6.04
C GLY A 305 27.23 -17.45 6.51
N ALA A 306 26.57 -17.27 7.66
CA ALA A 306 25.48 -18.18 8.07
C ALA A 306 24.35 -18.19 7.03
N ILE A 307 23.81 -19.38 6.75
CA ILE A 307 22.87 -19.64 5.67
C ILE A 307 21.47 -19.89 6.26
N LEU A 308 20.43 -19.27 5.69
CA LEU A 308 19.04 -19.53 6.08
C LEU A 308 18.52 -20.76 5.34
N ARG A 309 18.10 -21.78 6.09
CA ARG A 309 17.62 -23.08 5.58
C ARG A 309 16.19 -23.37 6.00
N ASP A 310 15.46 -24.03 5.11
CA ASP A 310 14.14 -24.56 5.42
C ASP A 310 14.20 -25.92 6.15
N HIS A 311 13.03 -26.51 6.43
CA HIS A 311 12.93 -27.82 7.10
C HIS A 311 13.52 -28.98 6.28
N ASN A 312 13.64 -28.80 4.96
CA ASN A 312 14.27 -29.76 4.06
C ASN A 312 15.79 -29.52 3.92
N GLY A 313 16.34 -28.53 4.62
CA GLY A 313 17.74 -28.13 4.57
C GLY A 313 18.09 -27.27 3.34
N ARG A 314 17.10 -26.84 2.54
CA ARG A 314 17.30 -26.01 1.35
C ARG A 314 17.57 -24.56 1.76
N ALA A 315 18.61 -23.96 1.18
CA ALA A 315 18.86 -22.54 1.35
C ALA A 315 17.81 -21.74 0.55
N PHE A 316 17.04 -20.87 1.21
CA PHE A 316 15.88 -20.22 0.57
C PHE A 316 15.97 -18.69 0.50
N ALA A 317 16.85 -18.04 1.26
CA ALA A 317 16.84 -16.56 1.35
C ALA A 317 17.03 -15.87 -0.01
N LYS A 318 17.82 -16.47 -0.91
CA LYS A 318 18.06 -15.96 -2.26
C LYS A 318 16.86 -16.07 -3.20
N ASP A 319 15.87 -16.91 -2.88
CA ASP A 319 14.62 -16.99 -3.63
C ASP A 319 13.76 -15.73 -3.46
N TYR A 320 13.98 -14.97 -2.38
CA TYR A 320 13.18 -13.80 -2.02
C TYR A 320 13.90 -12.47 -2.22
N HIS A 321 15.23 -12.45 -2.08
CA HIS A 321 16.04 -11.26 -2.30
C HIS A 321 17.47 -11.67 -2.63
N ARG A 322 18.02 -10.98 -3.62
CA ARG A 322 19.40 -11.09 -4.10
C ARG A 322 20.50 -11.08 -3.04
N ASP A 323 20.41 -10.21 -2.04
CA ASP A 323 21.38 -10.12 -0.94
C ASP A 323 21.20 -11.30 0.04
N GLY A 324 20.16 -12.13 -0.14
CA GLY A 324 19.87 -13.32 0.63
C GLY A 324 19.87 -13.05 2.12
N GLU A 325 20.76 -13.73 2.83
CA GLU A 325 20.99 -13.57 4.26
C GLU A 325 21.54 -12.20 4.65
N LEU A 326 21.95 -11.34 3.72
CA LEU A 326 22.40 -9.96 3.97
C LEU A 326 21.38 -8.89 3.57
N ALA A 327 20.18 -9.30 3.12
CA ALA A 327 19.10 -8.37 2.83
C ALA A 327 18.67 -7.56 4.08
N PRO A 328 18.01 -6.39 3.91
CA PRO A 328 17.50 -5.60 5.03
C PRO A 328 16.62 -6.42 5.99
N ARG A 329 16.72 -6.15 7.29
CA ARG A 329 16.05 -6.92 8.36
C ARG A 329 14.57 -7.18 8.10
N GLY A 330 13.82 -6.14 7.73
CA GLY A 330 12.39 -6.24 7.46
C GLY A 330 12.07 -7.17 6.29
N VAL A 331 12.92 -7.20 5.26
CA VAL A 331 12.78 -8.13 4.13
C VAL A 331 12.98 -9.56 4.64
N VAL A 332 14.10 -9.82 5.34
CA VAL A 332 14.46 -11.17 5.79
C VAL A 332 13.45 -11.73 6.78
N ALA A 333 12.94 -10.89 7.69
CA ALA A 333 11.89 -11.29 8.62
C ALA A 333 10.64 -11.77 7.86
N ARG A 334 10.22 -11.05 6.81
CA ARG A 334 9.09 -11.47 5.95
C ARG A 334 9.39 -12.72 5.13
N MET A 335 10.64 -12.92 4.68
CA MET A 335 11.04 -14.16 4.00
C MET A 335 10.85 -15.37 4.89
N ILE A 336 11.35 -15.30 6.13
CA ILE A 336 11.29 -16.39 7.09
C ILE A 336 9.82 -16.71 7.40
N LEU A 337 8.98 -15.69 7.63
CA LEU A 337 7.55 -15.88 7.86
C LEU A 337 6.83 -16.48 6.64
N SER A 338 7.13 -16.01 5.44
CA SER A 338 6.52 -16.55 4.22
C SER A 338 6.92 -18.00 3.98
N GLU A 339 8.18 -18.37 4.25
CA GLU A 339 8.62 -19.76 4.16
C GLU A 339 7.96 -20.62 5.24
N MET A 340 7.81 -20.11 6.47
CA MET A 340 7.11 -20.78 7.57
C MET A 340 5.66 -21.07 7.18
N GLU A 341 4.96 -20.09 6.60
CA GLU A 341 3.58 -20.23 6.15
C GLU A 341 3.47 -21.25 5.00
N LYS A 342 4.35 -21.18 3.99
CA LYS A 342 4.37 -22.12 2.85
C LYS A 342 4.54 -23.58 3.27
N GLN A 343 5.37 -23.83 4.29
CA GLN A 343 5.65 -25.18 4.77
C GLN A 343 4.76 -25.59 5.95
N ASN A 344 3.96 -24.66 6.49
CA ASN A 344 3.16 -24.83 7.70
C ASN A 344 4.03 -25.25 8.91
N GLU A 345 5.10 -24.52 9.14
CA GLU A 345 6.13 -24.80 10.14
C GLU A 345 6.35 -23.65 11.13
N GLN A 346 6.85 -23.95 12.33
CA GLN A 346 6.97 -22.96 13.43
C GLN A 346 8.26 -22.14 13.44
N CYS A 347 9.27 -22.54 12.67
CA CYS A 347 10.55 -21.85 12.58
C CYS A 347 11.23 -22.13 11.23
N MET A 348 12.38 -21.51 10.98
CA MET A 348 13.33 -21.92 9.94
C MET A 348 14.68 -22.18 10.60
N PHE A 349 15.75 -22.38 9.85
CA PHE A 349 17.07 -22.66 10.42
C PHE A 349 18.14 -21.67 9.96
N LEU A 350 19.08 -21.33 10.83
CA LEU A 350 20.28 -20.55 10.53
C LEU A 350 21.53 -21.43 10.72
N ASP A 351 22.30 -21.65 9.66
CA ASP A 351 23.39 -22.62 9.62
C ASP A 351 24.76 -21.96 9.40
N ILE A 352 25.60 -21.98 10.44
CA ILE A 352 26.99 -21.53 10.42
C ILE A 352 27.99 -22.71 10.52
N SER A 353 27.50 -23.96 10.55
CA SER A 353 28.31 -25.16 10.83
C SER A 353 29.40 -25.45 9.80
N HIS A 354 29.33 -24.80 8.63
CA HIS A 354 30.36 -24.87 7.59
C HIS A 354 31.65 -24.10 7.93
N LYS A 355 31.67 -23.27 8.98
CA LYS A 355 32.86 -22.56 9.47
C LYS A 355 33.63 -23.41 10.49
N ASN A 356 34.89 -23.03 10.74
CA ASN A 356 35.74 -23.73 11.71
C ASN A 356 35.19 -23.61 13.14
N ALA A 357 35.01 -24.74 13.83
CA ALA A 357 34.44 -24.79 15.18
C ALA A 357 35.18 -23.94 16.22
N THR A 358 36.52 -23.97 16.23
CA THR A 358 37.32 -23.16 17.17
C THR A 358 37.19 -21.67 16.91
N TRP A 359 37.05 -21.28 15.64
CA TRP A 359 36.77 -19.90 15.25
C TRP A 359 35.36 -19.46 15.69
N ILE A 360 34.34 -20.29 15.48
CA ILE A 360 32.96 -20.00 15.92
C ILE A 360 32.93 -19.77 17.43
N GLN A 361 33.55 -20.67 18.21
CA GLN A 361 33.61 -20.58 19.68
C GLN A 361 34.32 -19.32 20.16
N ALA A 362 35.38 -18.89 19.48
CA ALA A 362 36.12 -17.68 19.81
C ALA A 362 35.36 -16.40 19.41
N ARG A 363 34.65 -16.41 18.28
CA ARG A 363 33.96 -15.23 17.73
C ARG A 363 32.58 -15.00 18.36
N PHE A 364 31.84 -16.06 18.66
CA PHE A 364 30.48 -16.02 19.21
C PHE A 364 30.35 -16.83 20.52
N PRO A 365 31.16 -16.53 21.55
CA PRO A 365 31.22 -17.34 22.76
C PRO A 365 29.89 -17.35 23.53
N MET A 366 29.17 -16.23 23.60
CA MET A 366 27.92 -16.13 24.35
C MET A 366 26.79 -16.90 23.66
N ILE A 367 26.71 -16.79 22.32
CA ILE A 367 25.75 -17.58 21.53
C ILE A 367 26.09 -19.08 21.63
N PHE A 368 27.37 -19.44 21.54
CA PHE A 368 27.81 -20.84 21.67
C PHE A 368 27.47 -21.42 23.04
N GLU A 369 27.76 -20.70 24.12
CA GLU A 369 27.43 -21.12 25.49
C GLU A 369 25.93 -21.25 25.72
N HIS A 370 25.13 -20.30 25.18
CA HIS A 370 23.68 -20.36 25.25
C HIS A 370 23.14 -21.58 24.49
N CYS A 371 23.55 -21.81 23.24
CA CYS A 371 23.14 -23.00 22.49
C CYS A 371 23.56 -24.30 23.21
N ARG A 372 24.79 -24.35 23.75
CA ARG A 372 25.31 -25.52 24.46
C ARG A 372 24.52 -25.81 25.74
N ALA A 373 24.10 -24.79 26.49
CA ALA A 373 23.26 -24.96 27.67
C ALA A 373 21.93 -25.67 27.34
N HIS A 374 21.46 -25.53 26.10
CA HIS A 374 20.24 -26.14 25.58
C HIS A 374 20.50 -27.39 24.73
N SER A 375 21.69 -27.98 24.86
CA SER A 375 22.10 -29.19 24.12
C SER A 375 22.11 -29.01 22.59
N ILE A 376 22.31 -27.78 22.10
CA ILE A 376 22.47 -27.45 20.68
C ILE A 376 23.94 -27.11 20.39
N ASP A 377 24.56 -27.83 19.46
CA ASP A 377 25.92 -27.51 18.99
C ASP A 377 25.87 -26.75 17.67
N MET A 378 25.98 -25.41 17.75
CA MET A 378 25.97 -24.53 16.57
C MET A 378 27.16 -24.76 15.61
N THR A 379 28.20 -25.48 16.05
CA THR A 379 29.34 -25.84 15.18
C THR A 379 29.05 -27.05 14.31
N ARG A 380 27.94 -27.75 14.56
CA ARG A 380 27.57 -29.01 13.88
C ARG A 380 26.14 -29.01 13.33
N HIS A 381 25.25 -28.19 13.90
CA HIS A 381 23.83 -28.24 13.62
C HIS A 381 23.26 -26.84 13.30
N PRO A 382 22.35 -26.73 12.33
CA PRO A 382 21.58 -25.51 12.10
C PRO A 382 20.76 -25.11 13.33
N LEU A 383 20.66 -23.80 13.58
CA LEU A 383 19.93 -23.23 14.73
C LEU A 383 18.49 -22.90 14.34
N PRO A 384 17.47 -23.36 15.09
CA PRO A 384 16.07 -23.00 14.79
C PRO A 384 15.85 -21.51 15.05
N VAL A 385 15.30 -20.79 14.06
CA VAL A 385 15.12 -19.34 14.09
C VAL A 385 13.70 -18.91 13.73
N VAL A 386 13.23 -17.85 14.38
CA VAL A 386 11.99 -17.15 14.06
C VAL A 386 12.22 -15.63 14.14
N PRO A 387 11.51 -14.80 13.36
CA PRO A 387 11.56 -13.36 13.52
C PRO A 387 10.94 -12.93 14.84
N ALA A 388 11.39 -11.81 15.38
CA ALA A 388 10.90 -11.29 16.65
C ALA A 388 10.94 -9.75 16.70
N ALA A 389 9.98 -9.13 17.38
CA ALA A 389 9.99 -7.69 17.65
C ALA A 389 11.26 -7.31 18.41
N HIS A 390 11.95 -6.29 17.92
CA HIS A 390 13.31 -5.98 18.35
C HIS A 390 13.52 -4.52 18.77
N TYR A 391 13.05 -3.56 17.97
CA TYR A 391 13.27 -2.14 18.24
C TYR A 391 12.09 -1.28 17.81
N HIS A 392 11.74 -0.26 18.61
CA HIS A 392 10.76 0.76 18.22
C HIS A 392 11.44 1.96 17.54
N CYS A 393 11.19 2.18 16.25
CA CYS A 393 11.69 3.37 15.54
C CYS A 393 10.87 4.63 15.86
N GLY A 394 9.62 4.45 16.29
CA GLY A 394 8.73 5.51 16.76
C GLY A 394 8.91 5.87 18.24
N GLY A 395 7.97 6.63 18.78
CA GLY A 395 7.91 6.97 20.20
C GLY A 395 7.45 8.40 20.48
N VAL A 396 7.79 8.92 21.67
CA VAL A 396 7.53 10.31 22.04
C VAL A 396 8.29 11.25 21.12
N GLU A 397 7.61 12.15 20.43
CA GLU A 397 8.25 13.12 19.54
C GLU A 397 9.16 14.04 20.35
N VAL A 398 10.42 14.16 19.91
CA VAL A 398 11.39 15.07 20.52
C VAL A 398 12.18 15.86 19.49
N ASP A 399 12.63 17.04 19.89
CA ASP A 399 13.54 17.87 19.10
C ASP A 399 15.01 17.39 19.17
N LEU A 400 15.92 18.16 18.56
CA LEU A 400 17.37 17.90 18.58
C LEU A 400 18.00 18.00 19.98
N HIS A 401 17.29 18.56 20.96
CA HIS A 401 17.70 18.66 22.36
C HIS A 401 17.05 17.58 23.23
N GLY A 402 16.15 16.76 22.70
CA GLY A 402 15.43 15.74 23.45
C GLY A 402 14.23 16.28 24.23
N ARG A 403 13.79 17.51 23.96
CA ARG A 403 12.59 18.10 24.55
C ARG A 403 11.35 17.49 23.92
N THR A 404 10.37 17.14 24.74
CA THR A 404 9.05 16.72 24.26
C THR A 404 8.16 17.94 23.98
N SER A 405 6.93 17.72 23.54
CA SER A 405 5.91 18.78 23.46
C SER A 405 5.46 19.34 24.83
N ILE A 406 5.88 18.72 25.93
CA ILE A 406 5.61 19.15 27.31
C ILE A 406 6.90 19.75 27.87
N GLN A 407 6.82 20.99 28.35
CA GLN A 407 7.94 21.69 28.97
C GLN A 407 8.45 20.93 30.19
N CYS A 408 9.76 20.99 30.44
CA CYS A 408 10.45 20.26 31.51
C CYS A 408 10.40 18.72 31.41
N LEU A 409 9.70 18.16 30.41
CA LEU A 409 9.72 16.74 30.08
C LEU A 409 10.61 16.47 28.86
N TYR A 410 11.58 15.59 29.05
CA TYR A 410 12.53 15.14 28.05
C TYR A 410 12.36 13.65 27.79
N ALA A 411 12.77 13.17 26.63
CA ALA A 411 12.79 11.75 26.32
C ALA A 411 14.00 11.35 25.46
N ALA A 412 14.70 10.29 25.83
CA ALA A 412 15.89 9.80 25.14
C ALA A 412 15.97 8.27 25.10
N GLY A 413 16.66 7.75 24.08
CA GLY A 413 16.71 6.32 23.79
C GLY A 413 15.50 5.84 22.99
N GLU A 414 15.12 4.58 23.17
CA GLU A 414 14.08 3.91 22.38
C GLU A 414 12.65 4.40 22.69
N VAL A 415 12.43 5.05 23.83
CA VAL A 415 11.11 5.62 24.17
C VAL A 415 10.76 6.85 23.31
N SER A 416 11.74 7.47 22.64
CA SER A 416 11.55 8.70 21.88
C SER A 416 11.76 8.54 20.38
N CYS A 417 11.02 9.32 19.58
CA CYS A 417 11.20 9.44 18.14
C CYS A 417 11.86 10.77 17.79
N LYS A 418 13.10 10.67 17.31
CA LYS A 418 13.92 11.80 16.85
C LYS A 418 13.85 11.98 15.32
N GLY A 419 13.32 10.99 14.61
CA GLY A 419 13.36 10.90 13.15
C GLY A 419 14.63 10.24 12.58
N VAL A 420 15.62 9.87 13.40
CA VAL A 420 16.89 9.25 12.92
C VAL A 420 16.66 7.96 12.13
N HIS A 421 15.75 7.09 12.61
CA HIS A 421 15.61 5.73 12.07
C HIS A 421 14.62 5.59 10.92
N GLY A 422 13.86 6.65 10.63
CA GLY A 422 12.77 6.58 9.65
C GLY A 422 11.85 5.38 9.90
N ALA A 423 11.62 4.56 8.87
CA ALA A 423 10.80 3.35 8.96
C ALA A 423 11.59 2.11 9.43
N ASN A 424 12.92 2.15 9.35
CA ASN A 424 13.77 1.01 9.65
C ASN A 424 15.16 1.43 10.14
N ARG A 425 15.51 0.97 11.35
CA ARG A 425 16.78 1.30 11.99
C ARG A 425 17.98 0.60 11.34
N LEU A 426 19.07 1.35 11.08
CA LEU A 426 20.41 0.81 10.80
C LEU A 426 21.00 0.12 12.05
N ALA A 427 21.70 -1.00 11.87
CA ALA A 427 22.33 -1.70 12.99
C ALA A 427 23.32 -0.79 13.77
N SER A 428 23.46 -1.04 15.08
CA SER A 428 24.38 -0.32 15.98
C SER A 428 24.11 1.18 16.23
N THR A 429 23.04 1.77 15.66
CA THR A 429 22.69 3.18 15.92
C THR A 429 21.93 3.42 17.23
N SER A 430 21.24 2.42 17.79
CA SER A 430 20.34 2.61 18.94
C SER A 430 21.07 3.01 20.23
N LEU A 431 22.21 2.37 20.53
CA LEU A 431 23.04 2.72 21.69
C LEU A 431 23.63 4.13 21.54
N LEU A 432 24.08 4.47 20.32
CA LEU A 432 24.63 5.78 20.01
C LEU A 432 23.57 6.87 20.15
N GLU A 433 22.37 6.63 19.65
CA GLU A 433 21.24 7.56 19.74
C GLU A 433 20.87 7.84 21.20
N GLY A 434 20.74 6.78 22.02
CA GLY A 434 20.47 6.95 23.45
C GLY A 434 21.54 7.80 24.14
N LEU A 435 22.81 7.58 23.80
CA LEU A 435 23.93 8.33 24.33
C LEU A 435 23.90 9.82 23.93
N VAL A 436 23.75 10.10 22.63
CA VAL A 436 23.76 11.46 22.07
C VAL A 436 22.61 12.29 22.63
N TRP A 437 21.38 11.78 22.60
CA TRP A 437 20.22 12.53 23.11
C TRP A 437 20.19 12.59 24.63
N GLY A 438 20.66 11.57 25.34
CA GLY A 438 20.80 11.61 26.79
C GLY A 438 21.73 12.73 27.25
N CYS A 439 22.87 12.91 26.57
CA CYS A 439 23.80 14.02 26.85
C CYS A 439 23.28 15.38 26.33
N SER A 440 22.63 15.42 25.15
CA SER A 440 22.06 16.65 24.58
C SER A 440 21.00 17.26 25.48
N ALA A 441 20.10 16.44 26.03
CA ALA A 441 19.07 16.89 26.97
C ALA A 441 19.66 17.43 28.28
N ALA A 442 20.71 16.78 28.79
CA ALA A 442 21.43 17.27 29.97
C ALA A 442 22.09 18.62 29.71
N ASP A 443 22.76 18.79 28.56
CA ASP A 443 23.42 20.04 28.19
C ASP A 443 22.41 21.18 27.96
N ASP A 444 21.25 20.86 27.38
CA ASP A 444 20.17 21.81 27.18
C ASP A 444 19.57 22.31 28.52
N PHE A 445 19.30 21.39 29.45
CA PHE A 445 18.83 21.75 30.79
C PHE A 445 19.84 22.63 31.53
N LEU A 446 21.14 22.30 31.45
CA LEU A 446 22.20 23.09 32.06
C LEU A 446 22.30 24.51 31.47
N ALA A 447 22.03 24.67 30.16
CA ALA A 447 22.03 25.96 29.49
C ALA A 447 20.80 26.82 29.84
N THR A 448 19.68 26.20 30.17
CA THR A 448 18.38 26.87 30.36
C THR A 448 17.97 27.08 31.82
N ARG A 449 18.66 26.43 32.77
CA ARG A 449 18.42 26.45 34.24
C ARG A 449 18.20 27.84 34.88
N GLY A 450 18.65 28.93 34.24
CA GLY A 450 18.44 30.31 34.71
C GLY A 450 17.05 30.89 34.44
N ARG A 451 16.23 30.24 33.61
CA ARG A 451 14.82 30.60 33.35
C ARG A 451 13.94 29.74 34.26
N LYS A 452 13.73 30.17 35.51
CA LYS A 452 12.78 29.48 36.41
C LYS A 452 11.38 29.49 35.78
N PRO A 453 10.66 28.35 35.74
CA PRO A 453 9.20 28.39 35.68
C PRO A 453 8.70 29.28 36.83
N GLN A 454 7.74 30.17 36.56
CA GLN A 454 7.14 31.01 37.61
C GLN A 454 6.60 30.13 38.74
N ASP A 455 6.70 30.61 39.99
CA ASP A 455 6.42 29.92 41.26
C ASP A 455 5.43 28.73 41.16
N SER A 456 5.97 27.52 41.04
CA SER A 456 5.20 26.26 41.00
C SER A 456 4.83 25.73 42.40
N ALA A 457 5.08 26.51 43.46
CA ALA A 457 4.76 26.14 44.83
C ALA A 457 3.25 25.94 45.08
N HIS A 458 2.39 26.44 44.18
CA HIS A 458 0.93 26.28 44.22
C HIS A 458 0.41 25.03 43.49
N LEU A 459 1.29 24.27 42.80
CA LEU A 459 0.90 23.18 41.89
C LEU A 459 0.99 21.78 42.53
N VAL A 460 1.44 21.65 43.77
CA VAL A 460 1.41 20.38 44.50
C VAL A 460 -0.01 20.17 45.03
N PRO A 461 -0.76 19.14 44.58
CA PRO A 461 -2.06 18.84 45.14
C PRO A 461 -1.97 18.62 46.66
N GLU A 462 -3.00 19.02 47.44
CA GLU A 462 -3.01 18.79 48.91
C GLU A 462 -2.95 17.29 49.28
N ASP A 463 -3.39 16.41 48.37
CA ASP A 463 -3.25 14.95 48.45
C ASP A 463 -2.88 14.38 47.07
N PRO A 464 -1.59 14.31 46.70
CA PRO A 464 -1.14 13.80 45.40
C PRO A 464 -1.23 12.27 45.29
N ILE A 465 -1.62 11.58 46.37
CA ILE A 465 -1.53 10.12 46.48
C ILE A 465 -2.90 9.46 46.34
N GLY A 466 -3.97 10.15 46.77
CA GLY A 466 -5.33 9.64 46.82
C GLY A 466 -5.46 8.51 47.84
N SER A 467 -6.55 8.47 48.60
CA SER A 467 -6.79 7.54 49.74
C SER A 467 -6.88 6.04 49.39
N ALA A 468 -6.62 5.64 48.14
CA ALA A 468 -6.63 4.24 47.73
C ALA A 468 -5.30 3.55 48.11
N SER A 469 -5.35 2.74 49.18
CA SER A 469 -4.30 1.77 49.50
C SER A 469 -4.14 0.79 48.32
N PRO A 470 -2.93 0.54 47.80
CA PRO A 470 -2.72 -0.51 46.81
C PRO A 470 -3.00 -1.87 47.47
N ASN A 471 -4.21 -2.40 47.26
CA ASN A 471 -4.52 -3.78 47.64
C ASN A 471 -3.57 -4.72 46.90
N GLU A 472 -3.00 -5.70 47.61
CA GLU A 472 -2.30 -6.81 46.97
C GLU A 472 -3.26 -7.49 45.99
N LEU A 473 -2.85 -7.57 44.71
CA LEU A 473 -3.59 -8.31 43.70
C LEU A 473 -3.74 -9.77 44.15
N SER A 474 -4.96 -10.29 44.12
CA SER A 474 -5.19 -11.71 44.38
C SER A 474 -4.49 -12.55 43.30
N ASP A 475 -4.22 -13.83 43.59
CA ASP A 475 -3.65 -14.73 42.58
C ASP A 475 -4.56 -14.91 41.36
N THR A 476 -5.86 -14.68 41.51
CA THR A 476 -6.82 -14.65 40.41
C THR A 476 -6.60 -13.42 39.53
N ASP A 477 -6.44 -12.23 40.12
CA ASP A 477 -6.20 -10.99 39.38
C ASP A 477 -4.88 -11.02 38.61
N LYS A 478 -3.84 -11.64 39.19
CA LYS A 478 -2.54 -11.82 38.50
C LYS A 478 -2.67 -12.69 37.25
N LYS A 479 -3.40 -13.81 37.35
CA LYS A 479 -3.65 -14.70 36.20
C LYS A 479 -4.46 -14.02 35.11
N GLU A 480 -5.42 -13.18 35.49
CA GLU A 480 -6.21 -12.40 34.56
C GLU A 480 -5.35 -11.36 33.82
N VAL A 481 -4.48 -10.63 34.53
CA VAL A 481 -3.52 -9.70 33.91
C VAL A 481 -2.57 -10.43 32.95
N ASP A 482 -2.05 -11.59 33.34
CA ASP A 482 -1.20 -12.40 32.47
C ASP A 482 -1.94 -12.84 31.20
N ALA A 483 -3.21 -13.24 31.33
CA ALA A 483 -4.06 -13.61 30.20
C ALA A 483 -4.30 -12.42 29.25
N ILE A 484 -4.53 -11.22 29.78
CA ILE A 484 -4.69 -9.99 28.99
C ILE A 484 -3.39 -9.68 28.25
N VAL A 485 -2.23 -9.74 28.92
CA VAL A 485 -0.94 -9.49 28.28
C VAL A 485 -0.69 -10.48 27.14
N MET A 486 -0.94 -11.78 27.36
CA MET A 486 -0.82 -12.80 26.31
C MET A 486 -1.79 -12.56 25.14
N ALA A 487 -3.01 -12.12 25.42
CA ALA A 487 -3.99 -11.80 24.39
C ALA A 487 -3.52 -10.62 23.53
N VAL A 488 -3.02 -9.54 24.15
CA VAL A 488 -2.48 -8.41 23.40
C VAL A 488 -1.24 -8.81 22.61
N GLN A 489 -0.34 -9.61 23.18
CA GLN A 489 0.85 -10.11 22.48
C GLN A 489 0.51 -10.86 21.19
N ARG A 490 -0.54 -11.68 21.22
CA ARG A 490 -1.06 -12.37 20.03
C ARG A 490 -1.70 -11.41 19.05
N VAL A 491 -2.57 -10.52 19.50
CA VAL A 491 -3.23 -9.53 18.62
C VAL A 491 -2.21 -8.64 17.93
N MET A 492 -1.22 -8.13 18.66
CA MET A 492 -0.14 -7.32 18.10
C MET A 492 0.70 -8.12 17.10
N TRP A 493 0.96 -9.40 17.34
CA TRP A 493 1.68 -10.26 16.40
C TRP A 493 0.88 -10.56 15.13
N ASP A 494 -0.38 -10.98 15.27
CA ASP A 494 -1.22 -11.43 14.16
C ASP A 494 -1.73 -10.28 13.29
N SER A 495 -2.10 -9.14 13.90
CA SER A 495 -2.74 -8.02 13.21
C SER A 495 -1.79 -6.86 12.94
N PHE A 496 -0.75 -6.68 13.75
CA PHE A 496 0.17 -5.53 13.66
C PHE A 496 1.65 -5.94 13.57
N GLY A 497 1.90 -7.21 13.25
CA GLY A 497 3.22 -7.80 13.09
C GLY A 497 3.92 -7.42 11.77
N PRO A 498 4.90 -8.23 11.33
CA PRO A 498 5.67 -7.96 10.11
C PRO A 498 4.86 -8.07 8.81
N LEU A 499 3.75 -8.80 8.84
CA LEU A 499 2.80 -8.95 7.74
C LEU A 499 1.48 -8.34 8.21
N ARG A 500 0.91 -7.44 7.41
CA ARG A 500 -0.31 -6.68 7.75
C ARG A 500 -1.27 -6.68 6.58
N THR A 501 -2.56 -6.66 6.87
CA THR A 501 -3.64 -6.47 5.91
C THR A 501 -4.67 -5.52 6.51
N THR A 502 -5.37 -4.75 5.67
CA THR A 502 -6.41 -3.82 6.13
C THR A 502 -7.46 -4.51 6.99
N GLN A 503 -7.97 -5.67 6.55
CA GLN A 503 -8.95 -6.47 7.30
C GLN A 503 -8.37 -7.02 8.62
N GLY A 504 -7.11 -7.48 8.60
CA GLY A 504 -6.44 -8.00 9.79
C GLY A 504 -6.22 -6.93 10.85
N MET A 505 -5.84 -5.71 10.42
CA MET A 505 -5.67 -4.55 11.30
C MET A 505 -7.00 -4.07 11.88
N ALA A 506 -8.07 -3.97 11.08
CA ALA A 506 -9.40 -3.63 11.58
C ALA A 506 -9.88 -4.62 12.64
N THR A 507 -9.78 -5.93 12.35
CA THR A 507 -10.11 -6.99 13.32
C THR A 507 -9.24 -6.91 14.58
N GLY A 508 -7.97 -6.54 14.42
CA GLY A 508 -7.03 -6.36 15.54
C GLY A 508 -7.42 -5.18 16.44
N LEU A 509 -7.82 -4.05 15.84
CA LEU A 509 -8.31 -2.88 16.58
C LEU A 509 -9.56 -3.22 17.40
N ASP A 510 -10.51 -3.94 16.81
CA ASP A 510 -11.70 -4.41 17.52
C ASP A 510 -11.32 -5.28 18.72
N LYS A 511 -10.41 -6.24 18.54
CA LYS A 511 -9.90 -7.10 19.62
C LYS A 511 -9.16 -6.30 20.70
N LEU A 512 -8.38 -5.28 20.35
CA LEU A 512 -7.72 -4.43 21.35
C LEU A 512 -8.72 -3.55 22.10
N SER A 513 -9.85 -3.18 21.49
CA SER A 513 -10.87 -2.32 22.10
C SER A 513 -11.67 -3.00 23.22
N ILE A 514 -11.81 -4.34 23.15
CA ILE A 514 -12.53 -5.15 24.15
C ILE A 514 -11.64 -5.58 25.32
N LEU A 515 -10.33 -5.40 25.22
CA LEU A 515 -9.40 -5.71 26.30
C LEU A 515 -9.30 -4.49 27.23
N ASP A 516 -9.42 -4.69 28.55
CA ASP A 516 -9.18 -3.64 29.55
C ASP A 516 -7.67 -3.34 29.62
N LEU A 517 -7.19 -2.61 28.62
CA LEU A 517 -5.82 -2.12 28.52
C LEU A 517 -5.64 -1.02 29.57
N ARG A 518 -5.42 -1.41 30.84
CA ARG A 518 -4.88 -0.47 31.85
C ARG A 518 -3.65 0.25 31.29
N ASN A 519 -3.21 1.35 31.92
CA ASN A 519 -2.08 2.23 31.52
C ASN A 519 -0.85 1.54 30.88
N ALA A 520 -0.59 0.27 31.21
CA ALA A 520 0.50 -0.54 30.67
C ALA A 520 0.43 -0.85 29.16
N MET A 521 -0.70 -0.67 28.46
CA MET A 521 -0.81 -1.07 27.04
C MET A 521 -1.39 0.01 26.11
N HIS A 522 -1.42 1.27 26.55
CA HIS A 522 -1.72 2.41 25.65
C HIS A 522 -0.79 2.46 24.43
N ALA A 523 0.46 2.01 24.59
CA ALA A 523 1.41 1.87 23.50
C ALA A 523 0.91 0.91 22.41
N ALA A 524 0.29 -0.23 22.77
CA ALA A 524 -0.25 -1.19 21.80
C ALA A 524 -1.35 -0.55 20.94
N LYS A 525 -2.30 0.15 21.59
CA LYS A 525 -3.37 0.86 20.89
C LYS A 525 -2.84 1.99 20.00
N ALA A 526 -1.85 2.75 20.47
CA ALA A 526 -1.25 3.82 19.68
C ALA A 526 -0.49 3.29 18.45
N ILE A 527 0.23 2.17 18.58
CA ILE A 527 0.86 1.48 17.45
C ILE A 527 -0.20 0.98 16.47
N ALA A 528 -1.25 0.32 16.97
CA ALA A 528 -2.32 -0.24 16.15
C ALA A 528 -3.07 0.84 15.36
N LEU A 529 -3.42 1.96 16.00
CA LEU A 529 -4.06 3.10 15.34
C LEU A 529 -3.14 3.73 14.29
N ALA A 530 -1.87 3.94 14.61
CA ALA A 530 -0.92 4.50 13.65
C ALA A 530 -0.69 3.58 12.44
N ALA A 531 -0.70 2.25 12.64
CA ALA A 531 -0.56 1.28 11.56
C ALA A 531 -1.83 1.18 10.69
N ALA A 532 -3.02 1.25 11.31
CA ALA A 532 -4.29 1.23 10.58
C ALA A 532 -4.52 2.51 9.76
N ASN A 533 -4.05 3.66 10.27
CA ASN A 533 -4.19 4.96 9.62
C ASN A 533 -2.99 5.28 8.69
N GLU A 534 -2.15 4.29 8.36
CA GLU A 534 -1.04 4.48 7.42
C GLU A 534 -1.62 4.60 6.00
N PRO A 535 -1.40 5.73 5.31
CA PRO A 535 -2.04 5.99 4.03
C PRO A 535 -1.61 4.96 2.98
N GLU A 536 -2.57 4.35 2.30
CA GLU A 536 -2.26 3.49 1.16
C GLU A 536 -1.58 4.33 0.07
N SER A 537 -0.46 3.83 -0.46
CA SER A 537 0.29 4.52 -1.52
C SER A 537 -0.28 4.13 -2.90
N LEU A 538 -0.65 5.15 -3.67
CA LEU A 538 -1.19 5.04 -5.02
C LEU A 538 -0.21 5.66 -6.01
N GLY A 539 -0.13 5.10 -7.21
CA GLY A 539 0.67 5.64 -8.31
C GLY A 539 -0.20 6.25 -9.39
N THR A 540 0.28 7.33 -10.02
CA THR A 540 -0.38 7.90 -11.20
C THR A 540 0.58 8.05 -12.37
N HIS A 541 0.02 7.89 -13.58
CA HIS A 541 0.62 8.35 -14.81
C HIS A 541 -0.10 9.63 -15.26
N SER A 542 0.59 10.77 -15.26
CA SER A 542 0.05 12.03 -15.78
C SER A 542 0.39 12.21 -17.26
N GLY A 543 -0.28 11.45 -18.13
CA GLY A 543 -0.08 11.52 -19.58
C GLY A 543 -0.76 12.74 -20.21
N SER A 544 -0.30 13.15 -21.40
CA SER A 544 -0.78 14.39 -22.06
C SER A 544 -2.18 14.28 -22.69
N GLN A 545 -2.66 13.06 -22.94
CA GLN A 545 -4.03 12.80 -23.40
C GLN A 545 -4.86 11.99 -22.40
N ARG A 546 -4.20 11.16 -21.59
CA ARG A 546 -4.82 10.17 -20.70
C ARG A 546 -3.99 10.07 -19.41
N CYS A 547 -4.68 9.96 -18.30
CA CYS A 547 -4.13 9.63 -16.98
C CYS A 547 -4.52 8.21 -16.59
N VAL A 548 -3.69 7.57 -15.76
CA VAL A 548 -3.93 6.23 -15.19
C VAL A 548 -3.62 6.28 -13.70
N VAL A 549 -4.36 5.52 -12.90
CA VAL A 549 -4.16 5.35 -11.45
C VAL A 549 -3.96 3.87 -11.16
N ALA A 550 -3.01 3.55 -10.28
CA ALA A 550 -2.77 2.19 -9.80
C ALA A 550 -2.59 2.16 -8.28
N ALA A 551 -3.04 1.08 -7.65
CA ALA A 551 -2.83 0.79 -6.23
C ALA A 551 -1.48 0.12 -6.00
N SER A 552 -0.99 0.16 -4.75
CA SER A 552 0.25 -0.50 -4.33
C SER A 552 0.26 -2.01 -4.58
N SER A 553 -0.92 -2.64 -4.69
CA SER A 553 -1.07 -4.04 -5.12
C SER A 553 -0.62 -4.30 -6.56
N GLY A 554 -0.52 -3.25 -7.39
CA GLY A 554 -0.33 -3.31 -8.83
C GLY A 554 -1.64 -3.31 -9.63
N ASP A 555 -2.80 -3.25 -8.96
CA ASP A 555 -4.10 -3.16 -9.61
C ASP A 555 -4.35 -1.77 -10.19
N VAL A 556 -4.95 -1.73 -11.37
CA VAL A 556 -5.33 -0.47 -12.04
C VAL A 556 -6.70 -0.06 -11.53
N VAL A 557 -6.80 1.19 -11.06
CA VAL A 557 -8.07 1.74 -10.60
C VAL A 557 -8.89 2.15 -11.82
N LEU A 558 -10.15 1.71 -11.90
CA LEU A 558 -11.05 2.04 -13.01
C LEU A 558 -11.76 3.37 -12.75
N ASN A 559 -12.02 4.13 -13.81
CA ASN A 559 -12.82 5.35 -13.76
C ASN A 559 -14.33 5.04 -13.61
N GLU A 560 -15.16 6.07 -13.50
CA GLU A 560 -16.61 5.94 -13.32
C GLU A 560 -17.35 5.24 -14.48
N LEU A 561 -16.72 5.10 -15.65
CA LEU A 561 -17.24 4.39 -16.82
C LEU A 561 -16.66 2.97 -16.94
N GLY A 562 -15.88 2.50 -15.96
CA GLY A 562 -15.19 1.21 -15.98
C GLY A 562 -13.95 1.17 -16.88
N GLY A 563 -13.44 2.32 -17.32
CA GLY A 563 -12.23 2.43 -18.14
C GLY A 563 -10.95 2.55 -17.30
N MET A 564 -9.83 2.03 -17.81
CA MET A 564 -8.51 2.10 -17.15
C MET A 564 -7.84 3.47 -17.23
N THR A 565 -8.37 4.38 -18.06
CA THR A 565 -7.76 5.68 -18.33
C THR A 565 -8.78 6.79 -18.19
N THR A 566 -8.35 7.97 -17.74
CA THR A 566 -9.16 9.18 -17.65
C THR A 566 -8.55 10.24 -18.57
N ALA A 567 -9.33 10.85 -19.47
CA ALA A 567 -8.79 11.86 -20.38
C ALA A 567 -8.18 13.10 -19.66
N THR A 568 -7.11 13.65 -20.21
CA THR A 568 -6.43 14.84 -19.65
C THR A 568 -7.08 16.11 -20.22
N LEU A 569 -8.36 16.31 -19.91
CA LEU A 569 -9.24 17.26 -20.58
C LEU A 569 -10.31 17.82 -19.63
N LEU A 570 -10.63 19.10 -19.80
CA LEU A 570 -11.69 19.80 -19.07
C LEU A 570 -12.58 20.55 -20.06
N SER A 571 -13.89 20.54 -19.85
CA SER A 571 -14.84 21.34 -20.64
C SER A 571 -15.84 22.05 -19.73
N PHE A 572 -16.11 23.32 -19.99
CA PHE A 572 -17.04 24.13 -19.22
C PHE A 572 -18.26 24.46 -20.08
N LYS A 573 -19.46 24.09 -19.62
CA LYS A 573 -20.71 24.24 -20.38
C LYS A 573 -21.85 24.66 -19.48
N GLY A 574 -22.34 25.89 -19.66
CA GLY A 574 -23.41 26.42 -18.81
C GLY A 574 -22.97 26.44 -17.35
N ASP A 575 -23.73 25.76 -16.49
CA ASP A 575 -23.43 25.63 -15.06
C ASP A 575 -22.64 24.34 -14.72
N GLU A 576 -22.26 23.53 -15.73
CA GLU A 576 -21.60 22.23 -15.56
C GLU A 576 -20.12 22.27 -15.98
N ARG A 577 -19.26 21.66 -15.17
CA ARG A 577 -17.88 21.34 -15.53
C ARG A 577 -17.77 19.84 -15.82
N LEU A 578 -17.25 19.52 -16.99
CA LEU A 578 -16.95 18.16 -17.41
C LEU A 578 -15.45 17.92 -17.28
N VAL A 579 -15.07 16.85 -16.56
CA VAL A 579 -13.67 16.45 -16.34
C VAL A 579 -13.44 15.06 -16.90
N GLY A 580 -12.32 14.85 -17.60
CA GLY A 580 -11.94 13.52 -18.06
C GLY A 580 -12.77 13.03 -19.24
N GLU A 581 -13.23 11.78 -19.16
CA GLU A 581 -14.00 11.16 -20.26
C GLU A 581 -15.28 11.93 -20.58
N ALA A 582 -15.91 12.54 -19.57
CA ALA A 582 -17.10 13.37 -19.77
C ALA A 582 -16.83 14.59 -20.67
N ALA A 583 -15.61 15.14 -20.65
CA ALA A 583 -15.23 16.30 -21.45
C ALA A 583 -14.94 15.93 -22.93
N VAL A 584 -14.65 14.66 -23.24
CA VAL A 584 -14.21 14.23 -24.58
C VAL A 584 -15.26 14.54 -25.65
N LEU A 585 -16.53 14.22 -25.38
CA LEU A 585 -17.64 14.51 -26.30
C LEU A 585 -17.85 16.01 -26.50
N SER A 586 -17.65 16.80 -25.44
CA SER A 586 -17.79 18.25 -25.50
C SER A 586 -16.69 18.93 -26.31
N SER A 587 -15.50 18.31 -26.43
CA SER A 587 -14.36 18.91 -27.12
C SER A 587 -14.59 19.26 -28.59
N SER A 588 -15.48 18.57 -29.29
CA SER A 588 -15.85 18.87 -30.69
C SER A 588 -16.91 19.96 -30.80
N THR A 589 -17.83 20.01 -29.84
CA THR A 589 -19.00 20.90 -29.88
C THR A 589 -18.78 22.22 -29.13
N ASN A 590 -17.86 22.25 -28.17
CA ASN A 590 -17.56 23.39 -27.29
C ASN A 590 -16.05 23.68 -27.16
N PRO A 591 -15.30 23.81 -28.28
CA PRO A 591 -13.84 23.86 -28.26
C PRO A 591 -13.25 25.14 -27.63
N GLN A 592 -13.99 26.24 -27.57
CA GLN A 592 -13.54 27.50 -26.96
C GLN A 592 -13.57 27.46 -25.42
N ASN A 593 -14.35 26.56 -24.84
CA ASN A 593 -14.44 26.35 -23.39
C ASN A 593 -13.92 24.97 -22.99
N THR A 594 -13.07 24.36 -23.83
CA THR A 594 -12.48 23.05 -23.56
C THR A 594 -10.97 23.18 -23.52
N VAL A 595 -10.35 22.89 -22.37
CA VAL A 595 -8.91 22.94 -22.17
C VAL A 595 -8.33 21.53 -22.19
N ASP A 596 -7.43 21.26 -23.13
CA ASP A 596 -6.67 20.02 -23.23
C ASP A 596 -5.21 20.21 -22.80
N PHE A 597 -4.45 19.11 -22.74
CA PHE A 597 -3.04 19.12 -22.32
C PHE A 597 -2.80 19.77 -20.94
N VAL A 598 -3.78 19.73 -20.04
CA VAL A 598 -3.80 20.47 -18.77
C VAL A 598 -2.50 20.29 -17.98
N ASN A 599 -1.98 19.06 -17.91
CA ASN A 599 -0.72 18.75 -17.24
C ASN A 599 0.50 19.42 -17.88
N LEU A 600 0.52 19.63 -19.19
CA LEU A 600 1.64 20.27 -19.91
C LEU A 600 1.67 21.79 -19.78
N LEU A 601 0.61 22.39 -19.23
CA LEU A 601 0.51 23.85 -19.04
C LEU A 601 1.15 24.30 -17.70
N LEU A 602 1.34 23.36 -16.77
CA LEU A 602 1.85 23.63 -15.43
C LEU A 602 3.26 24.24 -15.47
N GLY A 603 3.46 25.31 -14.69
CA GLY A 603 4.74 26.00 -14.59
C GLY A 603 5.22 26.67 -15.88
N LYS A 604 4.37 26.81 -16.90
CA LYS A 604 4.72 27.40 -18.21
C LYS A 604 4.29 28.85 -18.32
N SER A 605 5.12 29.68 -18.96
CA SER A 605 4.75 31.08 -19.23
C SER A 605 3.52 31.18 -20.14
N LEU A 606 2.84 32.32 -20.16
CA LEU A 606 1.71 32.54 -21.09
C LEU A 606 2.12 32.26 -22.55
N ALA A 607 3.30 32.69 -22.96
CA ALA A 607 3.80 32.48 -24.32
C ALA A 607 3.96 30.99 -24.64
N ASP A 608 4.47 30.20 -23.69
CA ASP A 608 4.63 28.75 -23.85
C ASP A 608 3.27 28.03 -23.88
N VAL A 609 2.32 28.44 -23.04
CA VAL A 609 0.95 27.91 -23.01
C VAL A 609 0.23 28.17 -24.35
N GLN A 610 0.35 29.40 -24.87
CA GLN A 610 -0.20 29.78 -26.16
C GLN A 610 0.49 29.02 -27.31
N ALA A 611 1.82 28.90 -27.29
CA ALA A 611 2.58 28.15 -28.28
C ALA A 611 2.17 26.67 -28.31
N ARG A 612 1.94 26.06 -27.13
CA ARG A 612 1.50 24.66 -27.02
C ARG A 612 0.13 24.45 -27.68
N HIS A 613 -0.83 25.36 -27.45
CA HIS A 613 -2.16 25.27 -28.06
C HIS A 613 -2.15 25.63 -29.55
N ALA A 614 -1.30 26.57 -29.99
CA ALA A 614 -1.19 26.97 -31.39
C ALA A 614 -0.66 25.85 -32.29
N ARG A 615 0.14 24.93 -31.72
CA ARG A 615 0.76 23.80 -32.44
C ARG A 615 -0.25 22.84 -33.07
N VAL A 616 -1.43 22.68 -32.49
CA VAL A 616 -2.40 21.67 -32.92
C VAL A 616 -3.64 22.32 -33.56
N PRO A 617 -4.00 21.96 -34.81
CA PRO A 617 -5.18 22.50 -35.52
C PRO A 617 -6.48 22.43 -34.72
N GLY A 618 -7.38 23.36 -35.02
CA GLY A 618 -8.72 23.47 -34.42
C GLY A 618 -8.95 24.73 -33.58
N HIS A 619 -10.23 24.96 -33.25
CA HIS A 619 -10.64 25.99 -32.30
C HIS A 619 -10.13 25.63 -30.89
N ARG A 620 -9.75 26.65 -30.11
CA ARG A 620 -9.09 26.52 -28.81
C ARG A 620 -9.60 27.56 -27.81
N PRO A 621 -9.44 27.32 -26.49
CA PRO A 621 -9.68 28.33 -25.48
C PRO A 621 -8.64 29.46 -25.54
N ALA A 622 -9.05 30.64 -25.09
CA ALA A 622 -8.16 31.78 -24.97
C ALA A 622 -7.38 31.71 -23.64
N PHE A 623 -6.16 32.24 -23.66
CA PHE A 623 -5.33 32.38 -22.46
C PHE A 623 -4.87 33.83 -22.28
N ALA A 624 -4.90 34.29 -21.04
CA ALA A 624 -4.47 35.63 -20.64
C ALA A 624 -3.43 35.55 -19.51
N HIS A 625 -2.77 36.68 -19.23
CA HIS A 625 -1.84 36.81 -18.12
C HIS A 625 -2.52 37.52 -16.95
N GLU A 626 -2.45 36.93 -15.76
CA GLU A 626 -2.99 37.45 -14.51
C GLU A 626 -1.82 37.73 -13.54
N PRO A 627 -1.26 38.95 -13.52
CA PRO A 627 -0.06 39.27 -12.76
C PRO A 627 -0.28 39.30 -11.24
N ALA A 628 -1.52 39.27 -10.78
CA ALA A 628 -1.89 39.33 -9.36
C ALA A 628 -1.81 37.97 -8.64
N LEU A 629 -1.49 36.87 -9.34
CA LEU A 629 -1.36 35.56 -8.72
C LEU A 629 -0.07 35.47 -7.91
N SER A 630 -0.19 35.11 -6.62
CA SER A 630 0.95 34.84 -5.73
C SER A 630 1.61 33.49 -5.98
N TYR A 631 1.11 32.73 -6.96
CA TYR A 631 1.53 31.36 -7.28
C TYR A 631 1.53 31.14 -8.81
N GLY A 632 2.23 30.10 -9.25
CA GLY A 632 2.25 29.69 -10.66
C GLY A 632 2.91 30.71 -11.59
N SER A 633 2.66 30.57 -12.89
CA SER A 633 3.28 31.40 -13.94
C SER A 633 2.46 32.63 -14.36
N GLY A 634 1.31 32.85 -13.75
CA GLY A 634 0.36 33.90 -14.14
C GLY A 634 -0.52 33.56 -15.36
N ALA A 635 -0.36 32.40 -16.00
CA ALA A 635 -1.20 32.01 -17.14
C ALA A 635 -2.59 31.52 -16.70
N VAL A 636 -3.65 32.11 -17.26
CA VAL A 636 -5.04 31.73 -16.97
C VAL A 636 -5.81 31.41 -18.24
N ALA A 637 -6.61 30.34 -18.22
CA ALA A 637 -7.59 30.05 -19.25
C ALA A 637 -8.83 30.93 -19.05
N VAL A 638 -9.36 31.46 -20.15
CA VAL A 638 -10.57 32.28 -20.18
C VAL A 638 -11.69 31.44 -20.80
N VAL A 639 -12.72 31.13 -20.00
CA VAL A 639 -13.83 30.24 -20.39
C VAL A 639 -15.17 30.83 -19.98
N ASP A 640 -16.24 30.52 -20.71
CA ASP A 640 -17.62 30.82 -20.31
C ASP A 640 -18.15 29.69 -19.41
N TYR A 641 -18.39 30.01 -18.14
CA TYR A 641 -18.82 29.08 -17.11
C TYR A 641 -19.66 29.79 -16.04
N ALA A 642 -20.72 29.12 -15.57
CA ALA A 642 -21.66 29.66 -14.58
C ALA A 642 -22.25 31.03 -14.99
N ARG A 643 -22.64 31.13 -16.28
CA ARG A 643 -23.28 32.32 -16.91
C ARG A 643 -22.37 33.56 -16.94
N GLY A 644 -21.08 33.37 -17.18
CA GLY A 644 -20.14 34.48 -17.35
C GLY A 644 -18.70 34.04 -17.66
N GLU A 645 -17.86 35.01 -17.98
CA GLU A 645 -16.42 34.78 -18.18
C GLU A 645 -15.76 34.42 -16.84
N GLN A 646 -15.06 33.28 -16.82
CA GLN A 646 -14.29 32.79 -15.69
C GLN A 646 -12.82 32.63 -16.08
N ARG A 647 -11.94 32.85 -15.11
CA ARG A 647 -10.49 32.70 -15.25
C ARG A 647 -9.99 31.63 -14.31
N PHE A 648 -9.29 30.64 -14.87
CA PHE A 648 -8.69 29.54 -14.11
C PHE A 648 -7.20 29.45 -14.42
N SER A 649 -6.37 29.49 -13.39
CA SER A 649 -4.93 29.24 -13.52
C SER A 649 -4.64 27.81 -13.99
N THR A 650 -3.44 27.59 -14.54
CA THR A 650 -3.03 26.25 -14.97
C THR A 650 -3.04 25.23 -13.83
N GLU A 651 -2.73 25.67 -12.61
CA GLU A 651 -2.75 24.91 -11.38
C GLU A 651 -4.17 24.57 -10.95
N GLN A 652 -5.12 25.52 -11.05
CA GLN A 652 -6.54 25.24 -10.82
C GLN A 652 -7.03 24.18 -11.80
N LEU A 653 -6.76 24.32 -13.10
CA LEU A 653 -7.18 23.35 -14.12
C LEU A 653 -6.61 21.96 -13.81
N ALA A 654 -5.32 21.86 -13.48
CA ALA A 654 -4.71 20.60 -13.08
C ALA A 654 -5.34 20.03 -11.80
N ALA A 655 -5.69 20.89 -10.84
CA ALA A 655 -6.38 20.50 -9.61
C ALA A 655 -7.77 19.91 -9.89
N MET A 656 -8.53 20.44 -10.87
CA MET A 656 -9.82 19.85 -11.24
C MET A 656 -9.66 18.41 -11.75
N LEU A 657 -8.63 18.17 -12.57
CA LEU A 657 -8.31 16.83 -13.06
C LEU A 657 -7.84 15.91 -11.92
N LEU A 658 -6.93 16.39 -11.07
CA LEU A 658 -6.45 15.63 -9.91
C LEU A 658 -7.56 15.34 -8.89
N GLY A 659 -8.50 16.26 -8.70
CA GLY A 659 -9.67 16.07 -7.84
C GLY A 659 -10.56 14.94 -8.34
N LYS A 660 -10.78 14.85 -9.65
CA LYS A 660 -11.47 13.71 -10.27
C LYS A 660 -10.72 12.38 -10.06
N LEU A 661 -9.39 12.38 -10.20
CA LEU A 661 -8.57 11.19 -9.93
C LEU A 661 -8.57 10.82 -8.43
N ALA A 662 -8.58 11.80 -7.53
CA ALA A 662 -8.68 11.58 -6.09
C ALA A 662 -10.03 10.97 -5.69
N GLN A 663 -11.13 11.40 -6.30
CA GLN A 663 -12.44 10.75 -6.13
C GLN A 663 -12.41 9.28 -6.59
N GLN A 664 -11.74 9.00 -7.71
CA GLN A 664 -11.53 7.65 -8.21
C GLN A 664 -10.70 6.79 -7.23
N MET A 665 -9.64 7.36 -6.65
CA MET A 665 -8.80 6.70 -5.63
C MET A 665 -9.60 6.40 -4.36
N ARG A 666 -10.33 7.37 -3.79
CA ARG A 666 -11.13 7.20 -2.57
C ARG A 666 -12.16 6.07 -2.69
N ARG A 667 -12.82 5.97 -3.85
CA ARG A 667 -13.76 4.86 -4.12
C ARG A 667 -13.10 3.48 -4.09
N GLN A 668 -11.87 3.37 -4.58
CA GLN A 668 -11.10 2.12 -4.54
C GLN A 668 -10.73 1.71 -3.10
N LEU A 669 -10.42 2.70 -2.25
CA LEU A 669 -10.08 2.49 -0.85
C LEU A 669 -11.31 2.13 0.02
N HIS A 670 -12.53 2.20 -0.55
CA HIS A 670 -13.80 2.00 0.17
C HIS A 670 -13.96 2.90 1.39
N ALA A 671 -13.31 4.06 1.39
CA ALA A 671 -13.38 5.03 2.48
C ALA A 671 -13.13 6.44 1.93
N ASP A 672 -14.14 7.30 2.04
CA ASP A 672 -14.09 8.66 1.47
C ASP A 672 -13.13 9.59 2.23
N ASP A 673 -12.83 9.28 3.50
CA ASP A 673 -12.04 10.12 4.41
C ASP A 673 -10.66 9.56 4.80
N GLU A 674 -10.28 8.36 4.34
CA GLU A 674 -8.98 7.78 4.69
C GLU A 674 -7.83 8.55 4.00
N PRO A 675 -6.77 8.92 4.72
CA PRO A 675 -5.61 9.55 4.11
C PRO A 675 -4.94 8.55 3.16
N PHE A 676 -4.43 9.05 2.03
CA PHE A 676 -3.67 8.26 1.06
C PHE A 676 -2.48 9.05 0.53
N HIS A 677 -1.42 8.37 0.11
CA HIS A 677 -0.26 9.01 -0.53
C HIS A 677 -0.33 8.79 -2.05
N VAL A 678 0.09 9.78 -2.83
CA VAL A 678 0.12 9.66 -4.30
C VAL A 678 1.50 9.94 -4.88
N ASN A 679 2.06 8.94 -5.56
CA ASN A 679 3.24 9.06 -6.40
C ASN A 679 2.85 9.56 -7.80
N LEU A 680 3.18 10.81 -8.14
CA LEU A 680 2.84 11.45 -9.41
C LEU A 680 3.97 11.29 -10.44
N ALA A 681 3.81 10.37 -11.42
CA ALA A 681 4.83 10.17 -12.45
C ALA A 681 4.73 11.21 -13.57
N VAL A 682 5.83 11.96 -13.79
CA VAL A 682 5.94 13.07 -14.75
C VAL A 682 7.07 12.86 -15.76
N PRO A 683 7.05 13.52 -16.93
CA PRO A 683 8.15 13.45 -17.89
C PRO A 683 9.51 13.79 -17.26
N SER A 684 10.55 13.02 -17.59
CA SER A 684 11.90 13.19 -17.03
C SER A 684 12.53 14.56 -17.33
N GLY A 685 12.09 15.22 -18.41
CA GLY A 685 12.53 16.57 -18.77
C GLY A 685 11.84 17.71 -18.01
N TRP A 686 10.94 17.44 -17.05
CA TRP A 686 10.32 18.49 -16.21
C TRP A 686 11.29 19.01 -15.14
N GLY A 687 11.39 20.33 -15.04
CA GLY A 687 12.17 21.03 -14.03
C GLY A 687 11.38 21.30 -12.74
N ASP A 688 11.99 22.07 -11.84
CA ASP A 688 11.42 22.32 -10.51
C ASP A 688 10.12 23.14 -10.56
N ALA A 689 9.99 24.03 -11.54
CA ALA A 689 8.80 24.88 -11.69
C ALA A 689 7.55 24.03 -12.00
N GLU A 690 7.63 23.10 -12.94
CA GLU A 690 6.50 22.23 -13.29
C GLU A 690 6.16 21.25 -12.17
N ARG A 691 7.19 20.69 -11.50
CA ARG A 691 7.01 19.79 -10.35
C ARG A 691 6.35 20.50 -9.17
N ARG A 692 6.77 21.72 -8.85
CA ARG A 692 6.17 22.55 -7.79
C ARG A 692 4.72 22.92 -8.13
N ALA A 693 4.45 23.33 -9.36
CA ALA A 693 3.10 23.65 -9.82
C ALA A 693 2.16 22.42 -9.73
N LEU A 694 2.65 21.23 -10.06
CA LEU A 694 1.89 19.98 -9.92
C LEU A 694 1.59 19.65 -8.45
N LEU A 695 2.57 19.74 -7.55
CA LEU A 695 2.36 19.53 -6.11
C LEU A 695 1.38 20.56 -5.53
N PHE A 696 1.45 21.83 -5.97
CA PHE A 696 0.50 22.85 -5.57
C PHE A 696 -0.92 22.52 -6.05
N ALA A 697 -1.08 22.06 -7.31
CA ALA A 697 -2.36 21.60 -7.84
C ALA A 697 -2.92 20.38 -7.06
N ALA A 698 -2.07 19.45 -6.62
CA ALA A 698 -2.48 18.33 -5.77
C ALA A 698 -3.04 18.81 -4.42
N LYS A 699 -2.45 19.85 -3.82
CA LYS A 699 -2.95 20.47 -2.58
C LYS A 699 -4.30 21.17 -2.80
N ILE A 700 -4.49 21.88 -3.92
CA ILE A 700 -5.79 22.47 -4.29
C ILE A 700 -6.86 21.38 -4.43
N ALA A 701 -6.51 20.24 -5.04
CA ALA A 701 -7.39 19.09 -5.23
C ALA A 701 -7.76 18.33 -3.94
N GLY A 702 -7.18 18.71 -2.79
CA GLY A 702 -7.43 18.05 -1.51
C GLY A 702 -6.75 16.67 -1.40
N ILE A 703 -5.62 16.46 -2.10
CA ILE A 703 -4.77 15.28 -1.92
C ILE A 703 -3.90 15.52 -0.68
N PRO A 704 -3.96 14.66 0.35
CA PRO A 704 -3.33 14.94 1.65
C PRO A 704 -1.80 14.77 1.62
N SER A 705 -1.27 13.92 0.74
CA SER A 705 0.17 13.72 0.58
C SER A 705 0.49 13.28 -0.86
N ALA A 706 1.49 13.90 -1.48
CA ALA A 706 1.93 13.54 -2.83
C ALA A 706 3.44 13.69 -3.02
N SER A 707 4.03 12.82 -3.83
CA SER A 707 5.41 12.90 -4.29
C SER A 707 5.47 12.96 -5.81
N VAL A 708 6.63 13.32 -6.38
CA VAL A 708 6.82 13.37 -7.84
C VAL A 708 8.04 12.54 -8.23
N LEU A 709 7.86 11.65 -9.20
CA LEU A 709 8.93 10.84 -9.78
C LEU A 709 8.94 10.94 -11.31
N SER A 710 10.06 10.58 -11.93
CA SER A 710 10.11 10.50 -13.39
C SER A 710 9.38 9.26 -13.91
N ARG A 711 8.78 9.37 -15.10
CA ARG A 711 8.22 8.20 -15.82
C ARG A 711 9.25 7.11 -16.05
N ASP A 712 10.50 7.49 -16.32
CA ASP A 712 11.59 6.55 -16.55
C ASP A 712 11.88 5.70 -15.30
N ALA A 713 11.92 6.33 -14.12
CA ALA A 713 12.11 5.62 -12.84
C ALA A 713 10.92 4.69 -12.56
N ALA A 714 9.69 5.16 -12.79
CA ALA A 714 8.50 4.34 -12.63
C ALA A 714 8.53 3.10 -13.56
N LEU A 715 8.88 3.29 -14.84
CA LEU A 715 8.96 2.19 -15.80
C LEU A 715 10.07 1.20 -15.48
N ALA A 716 11.25 1.68 -15.04
CA ALA A 716 12.34 0.83 -14.58
C ALA A 716 11.90 -0.04 -13.41
N ARG A 717 11.25 0.56 -12.39
CA ARG A 717 10.72 -0.13 -11.21
C ARG A 717 9.68 -1.17 -11.61
N CYS A 718 8.75 -0.81 -12.49
CA CYS A 718 7.71 -1.71 -13.01
C CYS A 718 8.34 -2.92 -13.73
N PHE A 719 9.35 -2.67 -14.58
CA PHE A 719 10.05 -3.73 -15.32
C PHE A 719 10.74 -4.69 -14.37
N HIS A 720 11.55 -4.16 -13.45
CA HIS A 720 12.29 -4.99 -12.51
C HIS A 720 11.36 -5.83 -11.62
N ARG A 721 10.24 -5.24 -11.18
CA ARG A 721 9.26 -5.96 -10.35
C ARG A 721 8.58 -7.12 -11.08
N LYS A 722 8.29 -6.96 -12.37
CA LYS A 722 7.67 -8.01 -13.21
C LYS A 722 8.68 -9.03 -13.72
N HIS A 723 9.94 -8.62 -13.90
CA HIS A 723 11.01 -9.42 -14.48
C HIS A 723 12.27 -9.35 -13.62
N PRO A 724 12.22 -9.89 -12.38
CA PRO A 724 13.42 -9.97 -11.56
C PRO A 724 14.46 -10.86 -12.24
N LEU A 725 15.73 -10.47 -12.21
CA LEU A 725 16.83 -11.30 -12.68
C LEU A 725 16.99 -12.50 -11.72
N GLU A 726 17.14 -13.71 -12.27
CA GLU A 726 17.30 -14.95 -11.48
C GLU A 726 18.65 -14.97 -10.74
N ALA A 727 18.70 -15.61 -9.56
CA ALA A 727 19.84 -15.56 -8.64
C ALA A 727 21.15 -16.19 -9.17
N ALA A 728 21.11 -16.93 -10.30
CA ALA A 728 22.29 -17.54 -10.92
C ALA A 728 23.20 -16.51 -11.63
N ASP A 729 22.67 -15.32 -11.95
CA ASP A 729 23.35 -14.26 -12.71
C ASP A 729 23.86 -13.11 -11.81
N ALA A 730 24.25 -13.40 -10.56
CA ALA A 730 24.49 -12.41 -9.49
C ALA A 730 25.58 -11.35 -9.76
N GLU A 731 26.49 -11.58 -10.72
CA GLU A 731 27.49 -10.59 -11.18
C GLU A 731 27.13 -9.94 -12.53
N ALA A 732 26.10 -10.42 -13.22
CA ALA A 732 25.71 -9.92 -14.52
C ALA A 732 24.84 -8.66 -14.37
N LYS A 733 25.48 -7.50 -14.49
CA LYS A 733 24.77 -6.23 -14.74
C LYS A 733 24.20 -6.27 -16.14
N ARG A 734 22.87 -6.25 -16.25
CA ARG A 734 22.18 -6.22 -17.54
C ARG A 734 21.73 -4.79 -17.82
N HIS A 735 22.31 -4.18 -18.85
CA HIS A 735 21.87 -2.86 -19.30
C HIS A 735 20.72 -3.03 -20.29
N ILE A 736 19.59 -2.38 -20.01
CA ILE A 736 18.48 -2.27 -20.94
C ILE A 736 18.23 -0.80 -21.28
N LEU A 737 17.62 -0.56 -22.43
CA LEU A 737 17.04 0.74 -22.75
C LEU A 737 15.54 0.66 -22.49
N ILE A 738 14.98 1.64 -21.78
CA ILE A 738 13.54 1.85 -21.71
C ILE A 738 13.21 3.07 -22.56
N VAL A 739 12.35 2.90 -23.56
CA VAL A 739 11.93 3.98 -24.46
C VAL A 739 10.44 4.23 -24.28
N ASP A 740 10.07 5.38 -23.73
CA ASP A 740 8.67 5.82 -23.60
C ASP A 740 8.36 6.90 -24.65
N MET A 741 7.66 6.51 -25.72
CA MET A 741 7.16 7.44 -26.73
C MET A 741 5.65 7.64 -26.59
N GLY A 742 5.28 8.73 -25.92
CA GLY A 742 3.91 9.17 -25.75
C GLY A 742 3.40 10.02 -26.91
N HIS A 743 2.29 10.73 -26.66
CA HIS A 743 1.67 11.60 -27.66
C HIS A 743 2.54 12.83 -27.98
N THR A 744 3.10 13.50 -26.96
CA THR A 744 3.83 14.77 -27.12
C THR A 744 5.34 14.67 -26.90
N SER A 745 5.80 13.65 -26.19
CA SER A 745 7.19 13.53 -25.73
C SER A 745 7.72 12.10 -25.84
N THR A 746 9.04 12.01 -25.95
CA THR A 746 9.79 10.75 -25.97
C THR A 746 10.91 10.84 -24.94
N SER A 747 11.04 9.82 -24.09
CA SER A 747 12.22 9.62 -23.25
C SER A 747 12.90 8.29 -23.56
N VAL A 748 14.22 8.28 -23.39
CA VAL A 748 15.08 7.10 -23.47
C VAL A 748 15.90 7.05 -22.18
N ALA A 749 15.72 5.99 -21.41
CA ALA A 749 16.44 5.74 -20.18
C ALA A 749 17.37 4.53 -20.34
N VAL A 750 18.63 4.69 -19.94
CA VAL A 750 19.56 3.57 -19.77
C VAL A 750 19.39 3.04 -18.35
N VAL A 751 18.94 1.80 -18.23
CA VAL A 751 18.66 1.16 -16.94
C VAL A 751 19.63 0.02 -16.72
N GLU A 752 20.36 0.08 -15.62
CA GLU A 752 21.11 -1.06 -15.10
C GLU A 752 20.15 -1.91 -14.27
N LEU A 753 19.87 -3.10 -14.77
CA LEU A 753 19.18 -4.14 -14.01
C LEU A 753 20.23 -5.00 -13.34
N SER A 754 19.97 -5.25 -12.08
CA SER A 754 20.75 -6.17 -11.29
C SER A 754 19.76 -7.04 -10.51
N ALA A 755 20.28 -8.13 -9.95
CA ALA A 755 19.63 -8.70 -8.79
C ALA A 755 19.41 -7.59 -7.74
N GLN A 756 20.27 -6.54 -7.75
CA GLN A 756 20.22 -5.36 -6.89
C GLN A 756 19.03 -4.39 -7.04
N GLY A 757 18.12 -4.67 -7.95
CA GLY A 757 17.08 -3.74 -8.34
C GLY A 757 17.43 -3.06 -9.64
N GLU A 758 16.69 -2.00 -9.94
CA GLU A 758 16.96 -1.14 -11.07
C GLU A 758 17.67 0.16 -10.65
N SER A 759 18.55 0.63 -11.52
CA SER A 759 19.12 1.98 -11.43
C SER A 759 19.03 2.64 -12.80
N VAL A 760 18.42 3.82 -12.87
CA VAL A 760 18.43 4.65 -14.09
C VAL A 760 19.78 5.37 -14.15
N LEU A 761 20.66 4.92 -15.04
CA LEU A 761 22.01 5.49 -15.21
C LEU A 761 21.97 6.84 -15.91
N SER A 762 21.09 6.98 -16.91
CA SER A 762 20.86 8.22 -17.62
C SER A 762 19.44 8.24 -18.19
N SER A 763 18.94 9.47 -18.41
CA SER A 763 17.70 9.73 -19.12
C SER A 763 17.93 10.85 -20.12
N SER A 764 17.54 10.64 -21.37
CA SER A 764 17.45 11.68 -22.39
C SER A 764 16.00 11.85 -22.80
N CYS A 765 15.53 13.09 -22.93
CA CYS A 765 14.11 13.38 -23.14
C CYS A 765 13.94 14.52 -24.15
N ASP A 766 13.00 14.36 -25.07
CA ASP A 766 12.53 15.41 -25.97
C ASP A 766 11.03 15.62 -25.72
N LEU A 767 10.70 16.75 -25.08
CA LEU A 767 9.32 17.12 -24.73
C LEU A 767 8.47 17.54 -25.94
N GLN A 768 9.07 17.66 -27.12
CA GLN A 768 8.43 18.09 -28.37
C GLN A 768 8.45 17.02 -29.46
N LEU A 769 8.91 15.82 -29.15
CA LEU A 769 8.94 14.66 -30.05
C LEU A 769 8.00 13.58 -29.51
N GLY A 770 6.83 13.45 -30.10
CA GLY A 770 5.90 12.37 -29.79
C GLY A 770 5.11 11.95 -31.03
N SER A 771 4.14 11.05 -30.86
CA SER A 771 3.33 10.59 -31.99
C SER A 771 2.51 11.69 -32.67
N GLU A 772 2.31 12.84 -31.99
CA GLU A 772 1.69 14.05 -32.53
C GLU A 772 2.48 14.63 -33.70
N ASN A 773 3.82 14.58 -33.65
CA ASN A 773 4.66 15.12 -34.72
C ASN A 773 4.29 14.46 -36.04
N PHE A 774 4.03 13.15 -36.01
CA PHE A 774 3.67 12.37 -37.18
C PHE A 774 2.29 12.72 -37.72
N ASP A 775 1.34 13.03 -36.83
CA ASP A 775 0.02 13.56 -37.23
C ASP A 775 0.18 14.90 -37.93
N LEU A 776 1.05 15.78 -37.41
CA LEU A 776 1.33 17.09 -37.98
C LEU A 776 2.05 16.99 -39.33
N ARG A 777 2.98 16.03 -39.52
CA ARG A 777 3.62 15.80 -40.83
C ARG A 777 2.62 15.40 -41.91
N LEU A 778 1.70 14.50 -41.58
CA LEU A 778 0.61 14.10 -42.47
C LEU A 778 -0.34 15.28 -42.72
N TYR A 779 -0.67 16.03 -41.67
CA TYR A 779 -1.53 17.21 -41.78
C TYR A 779 -0.93 18.27 -42.71
N GLU A 780 0.35 18.63 -42.57
CA GLU A 780 1.04 19.58 -43.44
C GLU A 780 1.03 19.13 -44.91
N HIS A 781 1.33 17.84 -45.13
CA HIS A 781 1.32 17.23 -46.46
C HIS A 781 -0.07 17.31 -47.12
N PHE A 782 -1.10 16.81 -46.44
CA PHE A 782 -2.44 16.75 -46.99
C PHE A 782 -3.14 18.12 -47.02
N LYS A 783 -2.82 19.04 -46.11
CA LYS A 783 -3.31 20.41 -46.19
C LYS A 783 -2.85 21.05 -47.50
N ALA A 784 -1.56 20.96 -47.82
CA ALA A 784 -1.03 21.49 -49.08
C ALA A 784 -1.66 20.82 -50.30
N GLU A 785 -1.85 19.49 -50.25
CA GLU A 785 -2.52 18.73 -51.32
C GLU A 785 -3.97 19.17 -51.54
N ILE A 786 -4.75 19.31 -50.46
CA ILE A 786 -6.17 19.71 -50.52
C ILE A 786 -6.30 21.16 -51.00
N GLU A 787 -5.49 22.07 -50.48
CA GLU A 787 -5.51 23.49 -50.89
C GLU A 787 -5.19 23.63 -52.38
N ALA A 788 -4.23 22.85 -52.90
CA ALA A 788 -3.92 22.80 -54.31
C ALA A 788 -5.03 22.16 -55.16
N ALA A 789 -5.57 21.02 -54.72
CA ALA A 789 -6.58 20.26 -55.46
C ALA A 789 -7.94 20.96 -55.52
N LEU A 790 -8.36 21.57 -54.40
CA LEU A 790 -9.67 22.22 -54.26
C LEU A 790 -9.62 23.74 -54.48
N ARG A 791 -8.43 24.32 -54.66
CA ARG A 791 -8.19 25.77 -54.83
C ARG A 791 -8.83 26.61 -53.73
N LEU A 792 -8.61 26.21 -52.48
CA LEU A 792 -9.12 26.88 -51.29
C LEU A 792 -8.00 27.04 -50.26
N SER A 793 -8.28 27.79 -49.19
CA SER A 793 -7.40 27.92 -48.03
C SER A 793 -8.09 27.29 -46.82
N LEU A 794 -7.43 26.33 -46.18
CA LEU A 794 -7.92 25.69 -44.95
C LEU A 794 -7.41 26.47 -43.74
N ALA A 795 -8.35 26.98 -42.94
CA ALA A 795 -8.01 27.66 -41.69
C ALA A 795 -7.43 26.66 -40.68
N HIS A 796 -6.20 26.91 -40.21
CA HIS A 796 -5.52 26.06 -39.23
C HIS A 796 -6.30 25.93 -37.91
N HIS A 797 -6.92 27.03 -37.46
CA HIS A 797 -7.77 27.04 -36.26
C HIS A 797 -9.27 26.84 -36.56
N GLY A 798 -9.62 26.31 -37.73
CA GLY A 798 -10.99 26.01 -38.15
C GLY A 798 -11.49 24.62 -37.74
N LYS A 799 -12.78 24.33 -37.99
CA LYS A 799 -13.34 22.99 -37.78
C LYS A 799 -12.77 21.99 -38.80
N GLU A 800 -12.50 22.49 -40.00
CA GLU A 800 -11.91 21.79 -41.14
C GLU A 800 -10.50 21.30 -40.81
N GLY A 801 -9.67 22.17 -40.21
CA GLY A 801 -8.33 21.81 -39.74
C GLY A 801 -8.36 20.70 -38.68
N LYS A 802 -9.30 20.76 -37.73
CA LYS A 802 -9.49 19.72 -36.71
C LYS A 802 -9.89 18.37 -37.33
N ARG A 803 -10.86 18.36 -38.25
CA ARG A 803 -11.30 17.14 -38.97
C ARG A 803 -10.15 16.52 -39.77
N LEU A 804 -9.35 17.35 -40.47
CA LEU A 804 -8.18 16.90 -41.21
C LEU A 804 -7.14 16.26 -40.29
N LEU A 805 -6.82 16.88 -39.15
CA LEU A 805 -5.88 16.32 -38.18
C LEU A 805 -6.38 14.97 -37.63
N GLN A 806 -7.66 14.85 -37.27
CA GLN A 806 -8.25 13.59 -36.80
C GLN A 806 -8.18 12.49 -37.87
N ALA A 807 -8.31 12.87 -39.14
CA ALA A 807 -8.16 11.93 -40.24
C ALA A 807 -6.71 11.51 -40.45
N CYS A 808 -5.76 12.43 -40.29
CA CYS A 808 -4.33 12.14 -40.29
C CYS A 808 -3.95 11.20 -39.15
N GLU A 809 -4.51 11.37 -37.95
CA GLU A 809 -4.27 10.47 -36.82
C GLU A 809 -4.79 9.05 -37.11
N LYS A 810 -5.98 8.91 -37.71
CA LYS A 810 -6.51 7.60 -38.14
C LYS A 810 -5.65 6.99 -39.24
N LEU A 811 -5.22 7.81 -40.21
CA LEU A 811 -4.36 7.37 -41.30
C LEU A 811 -2.99 6.88 -40.79
N LYS A 812 -2.35 7.62 -39.87
CA LYS A 812 -1.12 7.19 -39.18
C LYS A 812 -1.30 5.80 -38.54
N LYS A 813 -2.37 5.61 -37.78
CA LYS A 813 -2.67 4.32 -37.11
C LYS A 813 -2.82 3.17 -38.11
N LEU A 814 -3.49 3.42 -39.25
CA LEU A 814 -3.60 2.42 -40.33
C LEU A 814 -2.23 2.11 -40.93
N LEU A 815 -1.43 3.13 -41.26
CA LEU A 815 -0.10 2.97 -41.87
C LEU A 815 0.90 2.22 -40.97
N SER A 816 0.70 2.24 -39.64
CA SER A 816 1.46 1.39 -38.71
C SER A 816 1.21 -0.11 -38.92
N THR A 817 0.08 -0.49 -39.52
CA THR A 817 -0.32 -1.89 -39.72
C THR A 817 -0.22 -2.33 -41.18
N ILE A 818 -0.68 -1.51 -42.13
CA ILE A 818 -0.72 -1.81 -43.56
C ILE A 818 0.19 -0.87 -44.36
N ALA A 819 0.64 -1.31 -45.55
CA ALA A 819 1.59 -0.56 -46.38
C ALA A 819 0.97 0.63 -47.12
N GLU A 820 -0.34 0.60 -47.35
CA GLU A 820 -1.10 1.66 -48.02
C GLU A 820 -2.45 1.79 -47.32
N ALA A 821 -2.89 3.02 -47.08
CA ALA A 821 -4.14 3.30 -46.38
C ALA A 821 -4.84 4.52 -46.98
N ALA A 822 -6.16 4.56 -46.79
CA ALA A 822 -6.98 5.71 -47.17
C ALA A 822 -7.99 6.05 -46.06
N VAL A 823 -8.21 7.34 -45.83
CA VAL A 823 -9.19 7.86 -44.87
C VAL A 823 -9.94 9.02 -45.52
N THR A 824 -11.26 8.97 -45.51
CA THR A 824 -12.10 10.06 -46.01
C THR A 824 -12.36 11.08 -44.90
N VAL A 825 -12.16 12.36 -45.22
CA VAL A 825 -12.54 13.50 -44.42
C VAL A 825 -13.84 14.05 -44.98
N GLU A 826 -14.89 14.00 -44.18
CA GLU A 826 -16.21 14.50 -44.58
C GLU A 826 -16.27 16.02 -44.41
N ASN A 827 -16.94 16.69 -45.34
CA ASN A 827 -17.20 18.13 -45.27
C ASN A 827 -15.94 18.96 -44.96
N ILE A 828 -14.83 18.70 -45.67
CA ILE A 828 -13.58 19.46 -45.52
C ILE A 828 -13.70 20.88 -46.09
N ALA A 829 -14.64 21.05 -47.03
CA ALA A 829 -15.18 22.30 -47.52
C ALA A 829 -16.69 22.11 -47.74
N GLN A 830 -17.45 23.20 -47.91
CA GLN A 830 -18.91 23.16 -48.03
C GLN A 830 -19.38 22.09 -49.04
N ASP A 831 -20.02 21.04 -48.51
CA ASP A 831 -20.53 19.86 -49.24
C ASP A 831 -19.46 19.11 -50.07
N ARG A 832 -18.21 19.10 -49.61
CA ARG A 832 -17.09 18.41 -50.24
C ARG A 832 -16.37 17.50 -49.27
N ASP A 833 -16.30 16.22 -49.63
CA ASP A 833 -15.47 15.23 -48.96
C ASP A 833 -14.13 15.09 -49.68
N TYR A 834 -13.09 14.67 -48.95
CA TYR A 834 -11.77 14.43 -49.54
C TYR A 834 -11.16 13.16 -48.96
N THR A 835 -10.59 12.30 -49.80
CA THR A 835 -9.96 11.05 -49.35
C THR A 835 -8.45 11.20 -49.31
N LEU A 836 -7.89 11.17 -48.10
CA LEU A 836 -6.45 11.09 -47.87
C LEU A 836 -5.98 9.71 -48.28
N LYS A 837 -5.01 9.60 -49.18
CA LYS A 837 -4.48 8.32 -49.63
C LYS A 837 -2.96 8.39 -49.71
N THR A 838 -2.25 7.51 -49.02
CA THR A 838 -0.77 7.46 -49.06
C THR A 838 -0.23 6.08 -48.69
N THR A 839 1.07 5.90 -48.85
CA THR A 839 1.81 4.68 -48.48
C THR A 839 2.66 4.90 -47.24
N ARG A 840 3.04 3.80 -46.58
CA ARG A 840 3.97 3.83 -45.44
C ARG A 840 5.30 4.46 -45.83
N GLU A 841 5.81 4.15 -47.02
CA GLU A 841 7.07 4.71 -47.53
C GLU A 841 7.05 6.24 -47.64
N VAL A 842 5.93 6.82 -48.09
CA VAL A 842 5.77 8.28 -48.14
C VAL A 842 5.69 8.84 -46.73
N PHE A 843 4.90 8.23 -45.86
CA PHE A 843 4.78 8.63 -44.45
C PHE A 843 6.13 8.62 -43.72
N GLU A 844 6.92 7.56 -43.87
CA GLU A 844 8.26 7.45 -43.27
C GLU A 844 9.21 8.54 -43.78
N ARG A 845 9.13 8.87 -45.08
CA ARG A 845 9.90 9.96 -45.67
C ARG A 845 9.53 11.33 -45.09
N LEU A 846 8.24 11.58 -44.84
CA LEU A 846 7.76 12.80 -44.19
C LEU A 846 8.28 12.91 -42.74
N CYS A 847 8.53 11.78 -42.09
CA CYS A 847 9.02 11.69 -40.71
C CYS A 847 10.54 11.50 -40.58
N ALA A 848 11.32 11.61 -41.67
CA ALA A 848 12.75 11.33 -41.67
C ALA A 848 13.55 12.19 -40.65
N ALA A 849 13.21 13.47 -40.50
CA ALA A 849 13.84 14.35 -39.52
C ALA A 849 13.50 13.94 -38.07
N ASP A 850 12.28 13.47 -37.84
CA ASP A 850 11.85 13.00 -36.52
C ASP A 850 12.52 11.65 -36.16
N ALA A 851 12.77 10.79 -37.15
CA ALA A 851 13.57 9.57 -37.00
C ALA A 851 15.03 9.87 -36.61
N GLN A 852 15.64 10.90 -37.20
CA GLN A 852 16.98 11.35 -36.81
C GLN A 852 17.03 11.88 -35.37
N ARG A 853 15.97 12.58 -34.91
CA ARG A 853 15.86 13.03 -33.51
C ARG A 853 15.76 11.85 -32.54
N LEU A 854 14.98 10.81 -32.89
CA LEU A 854 14.92 9.56 -32.10
C LEU A 854 16.29 8.88 -31.98
N HIS A 855 17.01 8.77 -33.09
CA HIS A 855 18.38 8.25 -33.09
C HIS A 855 19.30 9.07 -32.17
N ALA A 856 19.23 10.39 -32.25
CA ALA A 856 20.05 11.28 -31.41
C ALA A 856 19.73 11.14 -29.92
N LEU A 857 18.47 10.90 -29.54
CA LEU A 857 18.08 10.65 -28.15
C LEU A 857 18.70 9.37 -27.58
N VAL A 858 18.66 8.27 -28.35
CA VAL A 858 19.28 7.01 -27.93
C VAL A 858 20.79 7.17 -27.78
N ALA A 859 21.44 7.79 -28.77
CA ALA A 859 22.88 8.04 -28.73
C ALA A 859 23.28 8.95 -27.53
N SER A 860 22.46 9.97 -27.24
CA SER A 860 22.64 10.87 -26.10
C SER A 860 22.54 10.11 -24.77
N ALA A 861 21.50 9.28 -24.59
CA ALA A 861 21.31 8.50 -23.38
C ALA A 861 22.48 7.52 -23.13
N LEU A 862 22.89 6.78 -24.16
CA LEU A 862 24.02 5.84 -24.08
C LEU A 862 25.35 6.55 -23.74
N SER A 863 25.61 7.68 -24.41
CA SER A 863 26.79 8.50 -24.16
C SER A 863 26.82 9.02 -22.72
N SER A 864 25.71 9.55 -22.21
CA SER A 864 25.60 10.02 -20.83
C SER A 864 25.74 8.91 -19.78
N ALA A 865 25.32 7.69 -20.09
CA ALA A 865 25.51 6.53 -19.20
C ALA A 865 26.91 5.89 -19.33
N ALA A 866 27.73 6.33 -20.29
CA ALA A 866 28.98 5.68 -20.68
C ALA A 866 28.83 4.18 -21.00
N ILE A 867 27.72 3.81 -21.67
CA ILE A 867 27.42 2.44 -22.09
C ILE A 867 27.57 2.29 -23.61
N ASP A 868 28.31 1.27 -24.04
CA ASP A 868 28.44 0.92 -25.45
C ASP A 868 27.14 0.30 -26.00
N ALA A 869 26.79 0.62 -27.24
CA ALA A 869 25.59 0.10 -27.90
C ALA A 869 25.53 -1.44 -27.96
N GLY A 870 26.68 -2.11 -28.06
CA GLY A 870 26.79 -3.57 -28.03
C GLY A 870 26.49 -4.19 -26.66
N ALA A 871 26.61 -3.41 -25.57
CA ALA A 871 26.33 -3.88 -24.21
C ALA A 871 24.84 -3.82 -23.83
N VAL A 872 24.00 -3.21 -24.67
CA VAL A 872 22.55 -3.17 -24.46
C VAL A 872 21.95 -4.55 -24.73
N ALA A 873 21.28 -5.11 -23.72
CA ALA A 873 20.72 -6.45 -23.75
C ALA A 873 19.27 -6.50 -24.26
N SER A 874 18.49 -5.45 -24.07
CA SER A 874 17.17 -5.27 -24.69
C SER A 874 16.76 -3.80 -24.71
N VAL A 875 15.78 -3.49 -25.56
CA VAL A 875 15.13 -2.19 -25.70
C VAL A 875 13.65 -2.38 -25.41
N GLU A 876 13.23 -2.06 -24.19
CA GLU A 876 11.84 -2.14 -23.77
C GLU A 876 11.09 -0.90 -24.24
N ILE A 877 10.11 -1.10 -25.11
CA ILE A 877 9.32 0.00 -25.69
C ILE A 877 7.98 0.17 -24.99
N VAL A 878 7.64 1.41 -24.67
CA VAL A 878 6.43 1.83 -23.95
C VAL A 878 5.82 3.04 -24.66
N GLY A 879 4.49 3.19 -24.57
CA GLY A 879 3.77 4.29 -25.20
C GLY A 879 3.37 4.01 -26.66
N GLY A 880 2.22 4.55 -27.07
CA GLY A 880 1.59 4.23 -28.36
C GLY A 880 2.41 4.58 -29.60
N GLY A 881 3.31 5.57 -29.51
CA GLY A 881 4.15 6.00 -30.63
C GLY A 881 5.20 4.96 -31.04
N THR A 882 5.64 4.11 -30.11
CA THR A 882 6.64 3.05 -30.37
C THR A 882 6.10 1.92 -31.24
N ARG A 883 4.78 1.82 -31.45
CA ARG A 883 4.16 0.79 -32.30
C ARG A 883 4.43 1.00 -33.80
N ILE A 884 4.92 2.17 -34.19
CA ILE A 884 5.14 2.53 -35.59
C ILE A 884 6.46 1.89 -36.09
N PRO A 885 6.46 1.17 -37.23
CA PRO A 885 7.64 0.43 -37.71
C PRO A 885 8.92 1.27 -37.84
N PHE A 886 8.86 2.46 -38.43
CA PHE A 886 10.06 3.29 -38.60
C PHE A 886 10.61 3.84 -37.27
N VAL A 887 9.76 3.99 -36.24
CA VAL A 887 10.22 4.39 -34.91
C VAL A 887 11.10 3.29 -34.34
N GLN A 888 10.66 2.04 -34.40
CA GLN A 888 11.47 0.89 -33.97
C GLN A 888 12.76 0.79 -34.79
N ALA A 889 12.69 0.99 -36.11
CA ALA A 889 13.87 1.01 -36.97
C ALA A 889 14.87 2.12 -36.57
N ALA A 890 14.38 3.33 -36.26
CA ALA A 890 15.22 4.45 -35.81
C ALA A 890 15.90 4.15 -34.46
N LEU A 891 15.17 3.58 -33.50
CA LEU A 891 15.73 3.16 -32.20
C LEU A 891 16.83 2.11 -32.36
N LEU A 892 16.60 1.11 -33.21
CA LEU A 892 17.56 0.03 -33.46
C LEU A 892 18.79 0.52 -34.24
N SER A 893 18.61 1.43 -35.20
CA SER A 893 19.73 1.98 -35.96
C SER A 893 20.77 2.69 -35.09
N ALA A 894 20.34 3.28 -33.97
CA ALA A 894 21.23 3.91 -33.00
C ALA A 894 22.09 2.91 -32.21
N LEU A 895 21.78 1.61 -32.28
CA LEU A 895 22.56 0.54 -31.66
C LEU A 895 23.60 -0.09 -32.60
N GLY A 896 23.73 0.42 -33.83
CA GLY A 896 24.66 -0.07 -34.85
C GLY A 896 24.17 -1.32 -35.59
N ASP A 897 24.98 -1.80 -36.54
CA ASP A 897 24.69 -2.99 -37.36
C ASP A 897 24.90 -4.28 -36.56
N ARG A 898 23.89 -4.63 -35.75
CA ARG A 898 23.83 -5.86 -34.97
C ARG A 898 23.00 -6.93 -35.66
N ALA A 899 23.52 -8.16 -35.75
CA ALA A 899 22.80 -9.29 -36.35
C ALA A 899 21.53 -9.69 -35.57
N ASP A 900 21.47 -9.37 -34.27
CA ASP A 900 20.35 -9.64 -33.36
C ASP A 900 19.42 -8.43 -33.15
N ALA A 901 19.60 -7.32 -33.88
CA ALA A 901 18.88 -6.06 -33.64
C ALA A 901 17.35 -6.22 -33.58
N ALA A 902 16.77 -7.04 -34.47
CA ALA A 902 15.34 -7.30 -34.51
C ALA A 902 14.80 -8.04 -33.26
N GLN A 903 15.67 -8.74 -32.52
CA GLN A 903 15.33 -9.49 -31.30
C GLN A 903 15.49 -8.66 -30.02
N LEU A 904 16.10 -7.46 -30.10
CA LEU A 904 16.32 -6.61 -28.93
C LEU A 904 15.07 -5.90 -28.44
N ILE A 905 14.06 -5.68 -29.29
CA ILE A 905 12.84 -4.97 -28.92
C ILE A 905 11.99 -5.84 -27.98
N GLY A 906 11.92 -5.43 -26.72
CA GLY A 906 11.06 -6.02 -25.69
C GLY A 906 9.72 -5.29 -25.58
N ARG A 907 8.68 -6.05 -25.22
CA ARG A 907 7.29 -5.56 -25.04
C ARG A 907 6.68 -6.07 -23.73
N MET A 908 7.52 -6.17 -22.71
CA MET A 908 7.14 -6.81 -21.44
C MET A 908 6.31 -5.89 -20.54
N LEU A 909 6.38 -4.57 -20.79
CA LEU A 909 5.59 -3.56 -20.09
C LEU A 909 4.30 -3.25 -20.85
N ASP A 910 3.20 -3.16 -20.10
CA ASP A 910 1.95 -2.67 -20.68
C ASP A 910 2.06 -1.18 -21.00
N SER A 911 1.86 -0.84 -22.27
CA SER A 911 2.06 0.53 -22.78
C SER A 911 1.12 1.59 -22.20
N THR A 912 0.07 1.18 -21.50
CA THR A 912 -0.97 2.08 -20.95
C THR A 912 -0.76 2.29 -19.44
N THR A 913 -0.47 1.21 -18.71
CA THR A 913 -0.58 1.13 -17.24
C THR A 913 0.77 1.06 -16.54
N ALA A 914 1.85 0.65 -17.22
CA ALA A 914 3.14 0.35 -16.60
C ALA A 914 3.73 1.53 -15.82
N VAL A 915 3.54 2.77 -16.30
CA VAL A 915 4.00 3.96 -15.59
C VAL A 915 3.29 4.13 -14.25
N ALA A 916 1.96 4.02 -14.22
CA ALA A 916 1.18 4.20 -12.99
C ALA A 916 1.46 3.07 -11.99
N VAL A 917 1.54 1.83 -12.47
CA VAL A 917 1.90 0.66 -11.64
C VAL A 917 3.31 0.80 -11.07
N GLY A 918 4.27 1.25 -11.89
CA GLY A 918 5.62 1.53 -11.44
C GLY A 918 5.68 2.61 -10.35
N ALA A 919 4.88 3.66 -10.50
CA ALA A 919 4.74 4.70 -9.48
C ALA A 919 4.10 4.18 -8.20
N ALA A 920 3.15 3.25 -8.28
CA ALA A 920 2.52 2.66 -7.10
C ALA A 920 3.46 1.71 -6.33
N PHE A 921 4.47 1.15 -7.00
CA PHE A 921 5.51 0.32 -6.38
C PHE A 921 6.67 1.12 -5.77
N CYS A 922 6.64 2.44 -5.87
CA CYS A 922 7.58 3.28 -5.16
C CYS A 922 7.15 3.39 -3.70
N ASP A 923 7.83 2.66 -2.83
CA ASP A 923 7.89 3.02 -1.41
C ASP A 923 8.46 4.45 -1.34
N ASP A 924 7.89 5.33 -0.51
CA ASP A 924 8.06 6.80 -0.37
C ASP A 924 9.52 7.36 -0.31
N ALA A 925 10.54 6.55 -0.58
CA ALA A 925 11.96 6.84 -0.48
C ALA A 925 12.50 7.88 -1.49
N ALA A 926 11.65 8.47 -2.33
CA ALA A 926 12.01 9.61 -3.18
C ALA A 926 11.05 10.79 -2.95
N ALA A 927 10.73 11.09 -1.69
CA ALA A 927 10.14 12.37 -1.34
C ALA A 927 11.06 13.50 -1.84
N THR A 928 10.69 14.11 -2.96
CA THR A 928 11.16 15.45 -3.28
C THR A 928 10.66 16.31 -2.12
N GLU A 929 11.55 16.96 -1.36
CA GLU A 929 11.13 17.83 -0.25
C GLU A 929 10.00 18.73 -0.74
N GLU A 930 8.83 18.65 -0.10
CA GLU A 930 7.74 19.56 -0.43
C GLU A 930 8.26 20.99 -0.23
N PRO A 931 8.27 21.83 -1.28
CA PRO A 931 8.78 23.18 -1.15
C PRO A 931 7.95 23.94 -0.12
N MET A 932 8.62 24.61 0.81
CA MET A 932 7.94 25.50 1.75
C MET A 932 7.16 26.57 0.99
N LEU A 933 5.86 26.62 1.21
CA LEU A 933 4.97 27.64 0.67
C LEU A 933 5.15 28.94 1.46
N SER A 934 5.16 30.07 0.76
CA SER A 934 5.08 31.39 1.38
C SER A 934 3.73 31.60 2.07
N ALA A 935 3.64 32.59 2.97
CA ALA A 935 2.38 32.94 3.63
C ALA A 935 1.28 33.35 2.64
N GLU A 936 1.64 34.00 1.54
CA GLU A 936 0.72 34.41 0.47
C GLU A 936 0.24 33.21 -0.35
N GLU A 937 1.11 32.23 -0.63
CA GLU A 937 0.73 30.98 -1.29
C GLU A 937 -0.16 30.10 -0.41
N LEU A 938 0.06 30.08 0.92
CA LEU A 938 -0.80 29.37 1.86
C LEU A 938 -2.22 29.95 1.91
N ALA A 939 -2.35 31.27 2.00
CA ALA A 939 -3.66 31.94 1.98
C ALA A 939 -4.39 31.73 0.65
N ALA A 940 -3.66 31.79 -0.47
CA ALA A 940 -4.21 31.47 -1.79
C ALA A 940 -4.67 30.01 -1.85
N LEU A 941 -3.86 29.06 -1.37
CA LEU A 941 -4.19 27.65 -1.36
C LEU A 941 -5.49 27.35 -0.62
N GLU A 942 -5.71 27.94 0.57
CA GLU A 942 -6.95 27.75 1.33
C GLU A 942 -8.18 28.20 0.53
N THR A 943 -8.09 29.38 -0.10
CA THR A 943 -9.17 29.93 -0.94
C THR A 943 -9.45 29.05 -2.16
N LEU A 944 -8.39 28.59 -2.84
CA LEU A 944 -8.50 27.76 -4.02
C LEU A 944 -9.05 26.38 -3.70
N ARG A 945 -8.64 25.78 -2.58
CA ARG A 945 -9.14 24.48 -2.11
C ARG A 945 -10.63 24.56 -1.78
N HIS A 946 -11.07 25.63 -1.13
CA HIS A 946 -12.50 25.86 -0.87
C HIS A 946 -13.30 25.98 -2.18
N ARG A 947 -12.80 26.79 -3.12
CA ARG A 947 -13.44 26.98 -4.42
C ARG A 947 -13.52 25.67 -5.23
N GLU A 948 -12.47 24.85 -5.22
CA GLU A 948 -12.50 23.54 -5.88
C GLU A 948 -13.51 22.60 -5.22
N ALA A 949 -13.61 22.59 -3.89
CA ALA A 949 -14.63 21.81 -3.18
C ALA A 949 -16.06 22.25 -3.56
N GLU A 950 -16.35 23.56 -3.59
CA GLU A 950 -17.66 24.08 -4.03
C GLU A 950 -18.00 23.67 -5.47
N MET A 951 -17.00 23.68 -6.37
CA MET A 951 -17.19 23.22 -7.75
C MET A 951 -17.48 21.71 -7.81
N GLN A 952 -16.79 20.89 -7.01
CA GLN A 952 -17.05 19.44 -6.93
C GLN A 952 -18.43 19.13 -6.35
N ASP A 953 -18.86 19.85 -5.32
CA ASP A 953 -20.20 19.70 -4.75
C ASP A 953 -21.29 20.04 -5.77
N ARG A 954 -21.07 21.11 -6.56
CA ARG A 954 -21.97 21.49 -7.64
C ARG A 954 -22.02 20.44 -8.76
N ASP A 955 -20.86 19.90 -9.14
CA ASP A 955 -20.76 18.82 -10.13
C ASP A 955 -21.55 17.58 -9.66
N ALA A 956 -21.42 17.21 -8.37
CA ALA A 956 -22.13 16.10 -7.76
C ALA A 956 -23.64 16.33 -7.69
N GLU A 957 -24.07 17.55 -7.36
CA GLU A 957 -25.49 17.94 -7.33
C GLU A 957 -26.11 17.84 -8.73
N LEU A 958 -25.46 18.38 -9.75
CA LEU A 958 -25.94 18.32 -11.14
C LEU A 958 -26.03 16.88 -11.66
N ALA A 959 -25.02 16.05 -11.34
CA ALA A 959 -25.06 14.63 -11.68
C ALA A 959 -26.22 13.90 -10.98
N ALA A 960 -26.51 14.24 -9.73
CA ALA A 960 -27.65 13.67 -8.99
C ALA A 960 -28.99 14.12 -9.58
N ILE A 961 -29.14 15.39 -9.97
CA ILE A 961 -30.34 15.90 -10.66
C ILE A 961 -30.56 15.13 -11.96
N ALA A 962 -29.52 14.99 -12.78
CA ALA A 962 -29.60 14.25 -14.04
C ALA A 962 -29.97 12.77 -13.81
N HIS A 963 -29.38 12.12 -12.80
CA HIS A 963 -29.70 10.75 -12.43
C HIS A 963 -31.17 10.59 -12.01
N GLU A 964 -31.68 11.46 -11.14
CA GLU A 964 -33.08 11.40 -10.70
C GLU A 964 -34.06 11.67 -11.83
N ARG A 965 -33.76 12.62 -12.73
CA ARG A 965 -34.59 12.86 -13.92
C ARG A 965 -34.63 11.63 -14.84
N ASN A 966 -33.46 11.03 -15.09
CA ASN A 966 -33.39 9.78 -15.87
C ASN A 966 -34.12 8.63 -15.19
N ALA A 967 -34.17 8.59 -13.85
CA ALA A 967 -34.92 7.60 -13.10
C ALA A 967 -36.45 7.77 -13.25
N ILE A 968 -36.95 9.02 -13.30
CA ILE A 968 -38.35 9.29 -13.63
C ILE A 968 -38.66 8.81 -15.05
N GLU A 969 -37.82 9.18 -16.02
CA GLU A 969 -37.98 8.76 -17.41
C GLU A 969 -37.98 7.23 -17.56
N ALA A 970 -37.01 6.56 -16.92
CA ALA A 970 -36.91 5.10 -16.90
C ALA A 970 -38.16 4.45 -16.27
N PHE A 971 -38.66 5.00 -15.17
CA PHE A 971 -39.88 4.53 -14.51
C PHE A 971 -41.12 4.67 -15.42
N VAL A 972 -41.23 5.78 -16.15
CA VAL A 972 -42.31 5.98 -17.14
C VAL A 972 -42.26 4.90 -18.22
N TYR A 973 -41.09 4.63 -18.80
CA TYR A 973 -40.95 3.56 -19.80
C TYR A 973 -41.16 2.17 -19.25
N GLU A 974 -40.69 1.90 -18.02
CA GLU A 974 -40.90 0.62 -17.35
C GLU A 974 -42.40 0.35 -17.19
N MET A 975 -43.16 1.32 -16.66
CA MET A 975 -44.60 1.17 -16.46
C MET A 975 -45.36 0.98 -17.77
N ARG A 976 -44.98 1.70 -18.84
CA ARG A 976 -45.52 1.45 -20.20
C ARG A 976 -45.22 0.03 -20.69
N GLY A 977 -44.06 -0.50 -20.36
CA GLY A 977 -43.63 -1.86 -20.72
C GLY A 977 -44.42 -2.97 -20.00
N LYS A 978 -45.05 -2.70 -18.85
CA LYS A 978 -45.84 -3.69 -18.10
C LYS A 978 -47.15 -4.10 -18.80
N ARG A 979 -47.53 -3.42 -19.90
CA ARG A 979 -48.65 -3.79 -20.78
C ARG A 979 -48.58 -5.23 -21.33
N GLY A 980 -47.40 -5.85 -21.35
CA GLY A 980 -47.20 -7.25 -21.76
C GLY A 980 -46.89 -8.22 -20.60
N ALA A 981 -47.01 -7.80 -19.35
CA ALA A 981 -46.64 -8.59 -18.18
C ALA A 981 -47.75 -9.55 -17.72
N LYS A 982 -47.41 -10.53 -16.87
CA LYS A 982 -48.30 -11.60 -16.39
C LYS A 982 -49.63 -11.13 -15.78
N HIS A 983 -49.64 -9.97 -15.11
CA HIS A 983 -50.84 -9.36 -14.48
C HIS A 983 -51.31 -8.10 -15.22
N SER A 984 -50.96 -7.93 -16.49
CA SER A 984 -51.29 -6.70 -17.25
C SER A 984 -52.79 -6.40 -17.32
N ASP A 985 -53.63 -7.42 -17.16
CA ASP A 985 -55.09 -7.34 -17.04
C ASP A 985 -55.57 -6.54 -15.81
N LYS A 986 -54.70 -6.39 -14.80
CA LYS A 986 -54.98 -5.65 -13.55
C LYS A 986 -54.42 -4.23 -13.55
N LEU A 987 -53.82 -3.78 -14.65
CA LEU A 987 -53.40 -2.39 -14.84
C LEU A 987 -54.61 -1.55 -15.25
N ASP A 988 -54.93 -0.53 -14.46
CA ASP A 988 -55.94 0.47 -14.83
C ASP A 988 -55.32 1.48 -15.81
N GLU A 989 -55.35 1.15 -17.09
CA GLU A 989 -54.78 2.00 -18.15
C GLU A 989 -55.44 3.39 -18.25
N ALA A 990 -56.71 3.50 -17.89
CA ALA A 990 -57.41 4.79 -17.93
C ALA A 990 -56.90 5.74 -16.84
N ALA A 991 -56.49 5.21 -15.69
CA ALA A 991 -55.88 5.97 -14.60
C ALA A 991 -54.35 6.14 -14.76
N LEU A 992 -53.66 5.15 -15.35
CA LEU A 992 -52.20 5.12 -15.50
C LEU A 992 -51.70 6.05 -16.62
N ALA A 993 -52.33 6.03 -17.80
CA ALA A 993 -51.82 6.76 -18.96
C ALA A 993 -51.66 8.27 -18.72
N PRO A 994 -52.63 8.99 -18.11
CA PRO A 994 -52.49 10.43 -17.85
C PRO A 994 -51.34 10.77 -16.87
N LEU A 995 -51.07 9.90 -15.89
CA LEU A 995 -49.98 10.10 -14.93
C LEU A 995 -48.61 9.99 -15.61
N LEU A 996 -48.46 9.01 -16.50
CA LEU A 996 -47.22 8.79 -17.25
C LEU A 996 -46.99 9.89 -18.30
N GLU A 997 -48.04 10.35 -18.98
CA GLU A 997 -47.99 11.49 -19.91
C GLU A 997 -47.61 12.79 -19.18
N ALA A 998 -48.24 13.09 -18.03
CA ALA A 998 -47.91 14.28 -17.25
C ALA A 998 -46.48 14.26 -16.68
N ALA A 999 -45.93 13.08 -16.37
CA ALA A 999 -44.56 12.93 -15.96
C ALA A 999 -43.57 13.16 -17.12
N GLU A 1000 -43.88 12.63 -18.30
CA GLU A 1000 -43.09 12.83 -19.52
C GLU A 1000 -43.09 14.31 -19.94
N ASP A 1001 -44.27 14.95 -19.98
CA ASP A 1001 -44.40 16.38 -20.29
C ASP A 1001 -43.61 17.25 -19.30
N TRP A 1002 -43.62 16.89 -18.02
CA TRP A 1002 -42.84 17.60 -17.02
C TRP A 1002 -41.33 17.45 -17.24
N ILE A 1003 -40.83 16.26 -17.59
CA ILE A 1003 -39.39 16.03 -17.88
C ILE A 1003 -38.85 16.98 -18.96
N TYR A 1004 -39.69 17.33 -19.95
CA TYR A 1004 -39.34 18.22 -21.07
C TYR A 1004 -39.74 19.69 -20.86
N SER A 1005 -40.16 20.07 -19.64
CA SER A 1005 -40.56 21.43 -19.31
C SER A 1005 -39.39 22.29 -18.80
N GLU A 1006 -39.48 23.61 -18.94
CA GLU A 1006 -38.53 24.57 -18.34
C GLU A 1006 -38.47 24.45 -16.80
N GLU A 1007 -39.57 24.01 -16.18
CA GLU A 1007 -39.65 23.74 -14.75
C GLU A 1007 -38.70 22.61 -14.33
N ALA A 1008 -38.62 21.53 -15.11
CA ALA A 1008 -37.70 20.42 -14.83
C ALA A 1008 -36.24 20.76 -15.12
N GLU A 1009 -35.96 21.65 -16.08
CA GLU A 1009 -34.58 22.10 -16.37
C GLU A 1009 -33.97 22.94 -15.25
N THR A 1010 -34.81 23.67 -14.50
CA THR A 1010 -34.38 24.55 -13.40
C THR A 1010 -34.67 23.99 -12.01
N ALA A 1011 -35.23 22.79 -11.93
CA ALA A 1011 -35.61 22.14 -10.68
C ALA A 1011 -34.39 21.80 -9.80
N THR A 1012 -34.55 21.99 -8.48
CA THR A 1012 -33.58 21.51 -7.48
C THR A 1012 -33.65 20.00 -7.34
N LEU A 1013 -32.57 19.39 -6.82
CA LEU A 1013 -32.55 17.93 -6.55
C LEU A 1013 -33.74 17.47 -5.68
N GLU A 1014 -34.10 18.26 -4.67
CA GLU A 1014 -35.25 17.98 -3.80
C GLU A 1014 -36.57 18.01 -4.57
N ALA A 1015 -36.76 18.98 -5.47
CA ALA A 1015 -37.96 19.08 -6.30
C ALA A 1015 -38.09 17.88 -7.26
N VAL A 1016 -37.00 17.46 -7.91
CA VAL A 1016 -36.99 16.27 -8.78
C VAL A 1016 -37.30 15.00 -8.00
N ARG A 1017 -36.69 14.82 -6.81
CA ARG A 1017 -36.98 13.68 -5.93
C ARG A 1017 -38.42 13.68 -5.45
N ALA A 1018 -38.97 14.84 -5.08
CA ALA A 1018 -40.36 14.98 -4.69
C ALA A 1018 -41.30 14.61 -5.83
N LYS A 1019 -41.02 15.06 -7.07
CA LYS A 1019 -41.76 14.70 -8.28
C LYS A 1019 -41.74 13.19 -8.53
N ARG A 1020 -40.56 12.55 -8.44
CA ARG A 1020 -40.41 11.10 -8.58
C ARG A 1020 -41.24 10.33 -7.54
N ALA A 1021 -41.11 10.72 -6.27
CA ALA A 1021 -41.83 10.07 -5.18
C ALA A 1021 -43.36 10.26 -5.31
N GLN A 1022 -43.80 11.43 -5.78
CA GLN A 1022 -45.21 11.69 -6.06
C GLN A 1022 -45.71 10.80 -7.20
N LEU A 1023 -44.98 10.73 -8.32
CA LEU A 1023 -45.33 9.87 -9.45
C LEU A 1023 -45.44 8.39 -9.03
N GLN A 1024 -44.47 7.89 -8.25
CA GLN A 1024 -44.49 6.51 -7.76
C GLN A 1024 -45.74 6.25 -6.90
N ARG A 1025 -46.05 7.13 -5.94
CA ARG A 1025 -47.25 6.99 -5.10
C ARG A 1025 -48.54 7.01 -5.92
N ASP A 1026 -48.65 7.91 -6.89
CA ASP A 1026 -49.86 8.05 -7.71
C ASP A 1026 -50.04 6.82 -8.62
N VAL A 1027 -48.95 6.32 -9.21
CA VAL A 1027 -48.95 5.10 -10.02
C VAL A 1027 -49.29 3.87 -9.17
N GLU A 1028 -48.70 3.72 -7.98
CA GLU A 1028 -49.02 2.64 -7.04
C GLU A 1028 -50.49 2.68 -6.62
N ALA A 1029 -51.03 3.87 -6.37
CA ALA A 1029 -52.43 4.04 -6.01
C ALA A 1029 -53.36 3.68 -7.17
N ALA A 1030 -53.07 4.14 -8.38
CA ALA A 1030 -53.84 3.85 -9.59
C ALA A 1030 -53.78 2.36 -9.99
N CYS A 1031 -52.62 1.72 -9.83
CA CYS A 1031 -52.38 0.33 -10.22
C CYS A 1031 -52.32 -0.63 -9.02
N ARG A 1032 -53.05 -0.33 -7.93
CA ARG A 1032 -52.99 -1.09 -6.68
C ARG A 1032 -53.26 -2.58 -6.86
N ALA A 1033 -54.23 -2.95 -7.69
CA ALA A 1033 -54.57 -4.34 -7.96
C ALA A 1033 -53.44 -5.10 -8.68
N TYR A 1034 -52.74 -4.43 -9.59
CA TYR A 1034 -51.55 -4.95 -10.25
C TYR A 1034 -50.41 -5.19 -9.25
N PHE A 1035 -50.03 -4.16 -8.48
CA PHE A 1035 -48.93 -4.29 -7.52
C PHE A 1035 -49.22 -5.28 -6.40
N ALA A 1036 -50.47 -5.36 -5.92
CA ALA A 1036 -50.88 -6.38 -4.96
C ALA A 1036 -50.78 -7.80 -5.53
N ALA A 1037 -51.08 -8.00 -6.82
CA ALA A 1037 -50.94 -9.30 -7.47
C ALA A 1037 -49.46 -9.68 -7.70
N VAL A 1038 -48.62 -8.71 -8.06
CA VAL A 1038 -47.17 -8.90 -8.17
C VAL A 1038 -46.57 -9.24 -6.80
N ALA A 1039 -46.90 -8.48 -5.76
CA ALA A 1039 -46.45 -8.73 -4.40
C ALA A 1039 -46.94 -10.08 -3.85
N ALA A 1040 -48.17 -10.49 -4.20
CA ALA A 1040 -48.68 -11.81 -3.83
C ALA A 1040 -47.93 -12.95 -4.53
N ASP A 1041 -47.55 -12.77 -5.81
CA ASP A 1041 -46.70 -13.73 -6.53
C ASP A 1041 -45.29 -13.80 -5.91
N GLU A 1042 -44.72 -12.65 -5.53
CA GLU A 1042 -43.41 -12.58 -4.84
C GLU A 1042 -43.47 -13.22 -3.45
N GLN A 1043 -44.50 -12.95 -2.65
CA GLN A 1043 -44.70 -13.58 -1.34
C GLN A 1043 -44.98 -15.08 -1.47
N ALA A 1044 -45.74 -15.51 -2.48
CA ALA A 1044 -45.97 -16.92 -2.73
C ALA A 1044 -44.67 -17.62 -3.14
N LEU A 1045 -43.83 -16.97 -3.95
CA LEU A 1045 -42.51 -17.44 -4.29
C LEU A 1045 -41.61 -17.50 -3.06
N GLU A 1046 -41.53 -16.45 -2.25
CA GLU A 1046 -40.73 -16.39 -1.03
C GLU A 1046 -41.17 -17.44 -0.01
N ALA A 1047 -42.47 -17.61 0.21
CA ALA A 1047 -43.02 -18.67 1.07
C ALA A 1047 -42.70 -20.07 0.52
N GLN A 1048 -42.72 -20.26 -0.80
CA GLN A 1048 -42.29 -21.50 -1.44
C GLN A 1048 -40.79 -21.75 -1.21
N LEU A 1049 -39.96 -20.71 -1.35
CA LEU A 1049 -38.51 -20.77 -1.11
C LEU A 1049 -38.19 -21.09 0.35
N GLU A 1050 -38.88 -20.46 1.30
CA GLU A 1050 -38.73 -20.76 2.72
C GLU A 1050 -39.24 -22.16 3.06
N ALA A 1051 -40.33 -22.62 2.43
CA ALA A 1051 -40.82 -23.97 2.63
C ALA A 1051 -39.84 -25.02 2.07
N GLU A 1052 -39.24 -24.75 0.92
CA GLU A 1052 -38.18 -25.58 0.33
C GLU A 1052 -36.90 -25.55 1.18
N ALA A 1053 -36.53 -24.40 1.75
CA ALA A 1053 -35.40 -24.26 2.67
C ALA A 1053 -35.63 -24.99 3.99
N ARG A 1054 -36.82 -24.84 4.60
CA ARG A 1054 -37.22 -25.57 5.81
C ARG A 1054 -37.31 -27.08 5.58
N LYS A 1055 -37.81 -27.51 4.42
CA LYS A 1055 -37.80 -28.92 4.03
C LYS A 1055 -36.37 -29.45 3.86
N ALA A 1056 -35.48 -28.67 3.24
CA ALA A 1056 -34.07 -29.01 3.11
C ALA A 1056 -33.33 -29.04 4.47
N GLU A 1057 -33.71 -28.19 5.43
CA GLU A 1057 -33.22 -28.23 6.81
C GLU A 1057 -33.75 -29.42 7.59
N MET A 1058 -35.04 -29.75 7.46
CA MET A 1058 -35.63 -30.95 8.08
C MET A 1058 -35.02 -32.24 7.52
N GLU A 1059 -34.74 -32.30 6.22
CA GLU A 1059 -34.00 -33.41 5.60
C GLU A 1059 -32.56 -33.50 6.15
N ARG A 1060 -31.85 -32.37 6.31
CA ARG A 1060 -30.51 -32.32 6.96
C ARG A 1060 -30.55 -32.73 8.43
N ALA A 1061 -31.60 -32.36 9.16
CA ALA A 1061 -31.77 -32.71 10.57
C ALA A 1061 -32.14 -34.20 10.75
N ALA A 1062 -32.97 -34.75 9.85
CA ALA A 1062 -33.34 -36.18 9.83
C ALA A 1062 -32.16 -37.09 9.43
N GLU A 1063 -31.21 -36.59 8.65
CA GLU A 1063 -29.96 -37.28 8.31
C GLU A 1063 -28.88 -37.19 9.41
N GLY A 1064 -29.19 -36.55 10.55
CA GLY A 1064 -28.27 -36.34 11.66
C GLY A 1064 -27.46 -35.07 11.46
N GLY A 1065 -27.95 -33.98 12.06
CA GLY A 1065 -27.28 -32.68 12.03
C GLY A 1065 -25.83 -32.76 12.52
N GLY A 1066 -24.92 -32.40 11.62
CA GLY A 1066 -23.50 -32.22 11.84
C GLY A 1066 -22.87 -31.66 10.58
N ASP A 1067 -21.92 -30.74 10.75
CA ASP A 1067 -21.11 -30.13 9.71
C ASP A 1067 -20.73 -31.09 8.56
N ASP A 1068 -20.57 -30.51 7.36
CA ASP A 1068 -20.11 -31.15 6.12
C ASP A 1068 -18.72 -31.79 6.28
N HIS A 1069 -18.70 -32.90 7.00
CA HIS A 1069 -17.70 -33.94 6.96
C HIS A 1069 -18.38 -35.20 6.45
N ASP A 1070 -18.72 -35.22 5.16
CA ASP A 1070 -18.75 -36.47 4.41
C ASP A 1070 -17.32 -37.03 4.31
N GLN A 1071 -16.79 -37.52 5.44
CA GLN A 1071 -15.60 -38.37 5.51
C GLN A 1071 -15.90 -39.81 5.09
N ARG A 1072 -17.12 -40.12 4.64
CA ARG A 1072 -17.44 -41.46 4.14
C ARG A 1072 -16.91 -41.55 2.70
N LYS A 1073 -15.95 -42.45 2.50
CA LYS A 1073 -15.61 -42.97 1.17
C LYS A 1073 -16.82 -43.75 0.61
N LEU A 1074 -17.85 -43.04 0.16
CA LEU A 1074 -18.97 -43.64 -0.56
C LEU A 1074 -18.44 -44.31 -1.81
N LYS A 1075 -18.82 -45.58 -2.04
CA LYS A 1075 -18.41 -46.32 -3.23
C LYS A 1075 -19.04 -45.67 -4.46
N LYS A 1076 -18.36 -45.78 -5.63
CA LYS A 1076 -18.80 -45.21 -6.91
C LYS A 1076 -20.32 -45.35 -7.17
N PRO A 1077 -20.98 -46.53 -6.96
CA PRO A 1077 -22.40 -46.69 -7.25
C PRO A 1077 -23.33 -45.80 -6.40
N GLU A 1078 -22.97 -45.57 -5.14
CA GLU A 1078 -23.77 -44.76 -4.22
C GLU A 1078 -23.59 -43.27 -4.51
N ARG A 1079 -22.35 -42.84 -4.77
CA ARG A 1079 -22.05 -41.46 -5.16
C ARG A 1079 -22.64 -41.13 -6.53
N MET A 1080 -22.64 -42.07 -7.47
CA MET A 1080 -23.28 -41.92 -8.77
C MET A 1080 -24.79 -41.73 -8.65
N ARG A 1081 -25.47 -42.46 -7.75
CA ARG A 1081 -26.91 -42.25 -7.46
C ARG A 1081 -27.21 -40.82 -6.99
N LEU A 1082 -26.34 -40.23 -6.16
CA LEU A 1082 -26.52 -38.85 -5.69
C LEU A 1082 -26.32 -37.82 -6.81
N VAL A 1083 -25.32 -38.00 -7.66
CA VAL A 1083 -25.10 -37.10 -8.81
C VAL A 1083 -26.27 -37.17 -9.78
N VAL A 1084 -26.74 -38.39 -10.11
CA VAL A 1084 -27.89 -38.60 -11.00
C VAL A 1084 -29.17 -38.02 -10.41
N LYS A 1085 -29.46 -38.27 -9.12
CA LYS A 1085 -30.62 -37.70 -8.43
C LYS A 1085 -30.64 -36.17 -8.53
N ASN A 1086 -29.55 -35.49 -8.17
CA ASN A 1086 -29.49 -34.02 -8.22
C ASN A 1086 -29.55 -33.49 -9.66
N LYS A 1087 -28.97 -34.20 -10.62
CA LYS A 1087 -29.07 -33.86 -12.04
C LYS A 1087 -30.51 -33.96 -12.54
N ASP A 1088 -31.25 -35.01 -12.18
CA ASP A 1088 -32.62 -35.24 -12.61
C ASP A 1088 -33.62 -34.27 -11.94
N GLU A 1089 -33.41 -33.97 -10.66
CA GLU A 1089 -34.12 -32.89 -9.96
C GLU A 1089 -33.85 -31.54 -10.64
N GLY A 1090 -32.59 -31.23 -10.96
CA GLY A 1090 -32.22 -30.03 -11.71
C GLY A 1090 -32.88 -29.98 -13.09
N ASN A 1091 -32.96 -31.11 -13.80
CA ASN A 1091 -33.62 -31.20 -15.10
C ASN A 1091 -35.14 -30.96 -14.99
N THR A 1092 -35.76 -31.42 -13.92
CA THR A 1092 -37.19 -31.21 -13.66
C THR A 1092 -37.47 -29.74 -13.36
N LEU A 1093 -36.74 -29.16 -12.41
CA LEU A 1093 -36.83 -27.72 -12.10
C LEU A 1093 -36.55 -26.84 -13.31
N PHE A 1094 -35.60 -27.24 -14.17
CA PHE A 1094 -35.30 -26.51 -15.40
C PHE A 1094 -36.48 -26.54 -16.39
N ARG A 1095 -37.17 -27.68 -16.53
CA ARG A 1095 -38.38 -27.81 -17.37
C ARG A 1095 -39.54 -27.01 -16.81
N ASP A 1096 -39.65 -26.93 -15.49
CA ASP A 1096 -40.70 -26.18 -14.79
C ASP A 1096 -40.42 -24.66 -14.78
N GLY A 1097 -39.32 -24.19 -15.37
CA GLY A 1097 -38.95 -22.78 -15.46
C GLY A 1097 -38.20 -22.22 -14.24
N ASN A 1098 -37.96 -23.04 -13.20
CA ASN A 1098 -37.23 -22.62 -12.01
C ASN A 1098 -35.71 -22.74 -12.21
N HIS A 1099 -35.16 -21.84 -13.03
CA HIS A 1099 -33.78 -21.87 -13.48
C HIS A 1099 -32.75 -21.65 -12.35
N GLN A 1100 -33.10 -20.88 -11.32
CA GLN A 1100 -32.25 -20.61 -10.16
C GLN A 1100 -32.07 -21.87 -9.30
N HIS A 1101 -33.15 -22.59 -9.01
CA HIS A 1101 -33.07 -23.83 -8.21
C HIS A 1101 -32.49 -24.97 -9.03
N ALA A 1102 -32.77 -25.02 -10.32
CA ALA A 1102 -32.08 -25.94 -11.23
C ALA A 1102 -30.56 -25.74 -11.19
N ALA A 1103 -30.07 -24.49 -11.21
CA ALA A 1103 -28.65 -24.17 -11.09
C ALA A 1103 -28.04 -24.69 -9.78
N LEU A 1104 -28.72 -24.47 -8.65
CA LEU A 1104 -28.27 -24.97 -7.33
C LEU A 1104 -28.17 -26.49 -7.29
N ARG A 1105 -29.13 -27.22 -7.90
CA ARG A 1105 -29.09 -28.68 -7.98
C ARG A 1105 -27.94 -29.18 -8.86
N TYR A 1106 -27.64 -28.51 -9.97
CA TYR A 1106 -26.48 -28.85 -10.80
C TYR A 1106 -25.14 -28.56 -10.10
N ILE A 1107 -25.03 -27.47 -9.33
CA ILE A 1107 -23.85 -27.17 -8.51
C ILE A 1107 -23.65 -28.26 -7.45
N LYS A 1108 -24.73 -28.69 -6.77
CA LYS A 1108 -24.67 -29.79 -5.81
C LYS A 1108 -24.25 -31.10 -6.46
N ALA A 1109 -24.76 -31.40 -7.66
CA ALA A 1109 -24.32 -32.54 -8.46
C ALA A 1109 -22.82 -32.46 -8.79
N LEU A 1110 -22.32 -31.30 -9.23
CA LEU A 1110 -20.90 -31.06 -9.51
C LEU A 1110 -20.03 -31.24 -8.25
N GLY A 1111 -20.47 -30.76 -7.09
CA GLY A 1111 -19.79 -30.97 -5.82
C GLY A 1111 -19.59 -32.45 -5.48
N HIS A 1112 -20.57 -33.31 -5.78
CA HIS A 1112 -20.43 -34.75 -5.64
C HIS A 1112 -19.45 -35.37 -6.66
N THR A 1113 -19.34 -34.79 -7.87
CA THR A 1113 -18.37 -35.26 -8.89
C THR A 1113 -16.91 -34.95 -8.56
N ALA A 1114 -16.64 -33.96 -7.71
CA ALA A 1114 -15.28 -33.64 -7.24
C ALA A 1114 -14.77 -34.64 -6.18
N LYS A 1115 -15.66 -35.44 -5.61
CA LYS A 1115 -15.36 -36.39 -4.52
C LYS A 1115 -15.26 -37.84 -5.02
N PHE A 1116 -15.10 -38.13 -6.32
CA PHE A 1116 -14.82 -39.52 -6.73
C PHE A 1116 -13.35 -39.87 -6.45
N PHE A 1117 -13.11 -41.03 -5.83
CA PHE A 1117 -11.78 -41.54 -5.50
C PHE A 1117 -11.66 -42.98 -6.03
N ASP A 1118 -10.45 -43.42 -6.36
CA ASP A 1118 -10.15 -44.78 -6.81
C ASP A 1118 -10.95 -45.22 -8.07
N LEU A 1119 -11.00 -44.35 -9.09
CA LEU A 1119 -11.71 -44.60 -10.35
C LEU A 1119 -10.84 -45.42 -11.33
N THR A 1120 -11.47 -46.32 -12.10
CA THR A 1120 -10.81 -46.89 -13.28
C THR A 1120 -10.83 -45.89 -14.44
N PRO A 1121 -9.96 -46.01 -15.45
CA PRO A 1121 -9.99 -45.11 -16.62
C PRO A 1121 -11.36 -45.03 -17.32
N ALA A 1122 -12.12 -46.13 -17.33
CA ALA A 1122 -13.49 -46.15 -17.85
C ALA A 1122 -14.47 -45.35 -16.97
N ASP A 1123 -14.25 -45.35 -15.65
CA ASP A 1123 -15.07 -44.59 -14.70
C ASP A 1123 -14.73 -43.09 -14.74
N GLU A 1124 -13.47 -42.74 -15.01
CA GLU A 1124 -13.03 -41.35 -15.20
C GLU A 1124 -13.70 -40.72 -16.43
N ASP A 1125 -13.76 -41.46 -17.54
CA ASP A 1125 -14.48 -41.01 -18.74
C ASP A 1125 -15.99 -40.84 -18.49
N GLU A 1126 -16.61 -41.76 -17.74
CA GLU A 1126 -18.02 -41.64 -17.35
C GLU A 1126 -18.28 -40.39 -16.49
N VAL A 1127 -17.41 -40.12 -15.50
CA VAL A 1127 -17.50 -38.92 -14.66
C VAL A 1127 -17.22 -37.65 -15.46
N LYS A 1128 -16.28 -37.69 -16.42
CA LYS A 1128 -15.97 -36.59 -17.33
C LYS A 1128 -17.19 -36.21 -18.19
N GLN A 1129 -17.87 -37.20 -18.77
CA GLN A 1129 -19.10 -36.97 -19.55
C GLN A 1129 -20.23 -36.41 -18.68
N LEU A 1130 -20.30 -36.83 -17.41
CA LEU A 1130 -21.27 -36.32 -16.47
C LEU A 1130 -21.00 -34.85 -16.08
N LYS A 1131 -19.75 -34.49 -15.80
CA LYS A 1131 -19.32 -33.10 -15.56
C LYS A 1131 -19.61 -32.21 -16.76
N LEU A 1132 -19.29 -32.67 -17.97
CA LEU A 1132 -19.59 -31.96 -19.21
C LEU A 1132 -21.09 -31.65 -19.33
N SER A 1133 -21.95 -32.65 -19.10
CA SER A 1133 -23.40 -32.47 -19.11
C SER A 1133 -23.90 -31.49 -18.03
N LEU A 1134 -23.29 -31.48 -16.85
CA LEU A 1134 -23.67 -30.60 -15.74
C LEU A 1134 -23.28 -29.15 -16.00
N HIS A 1135 -22.05 -28.89 -16.45
CA HIS A 1135 -21.60 -27.55 -16.84
C HIS A 1135 -22.43 -26.98 -18.01
N LEU A 1136 -22.76 -27.81 -18.99
CA LEU A 1136 -23.67 -27.44 -20.08
C LEU A 1136 -25.05 -27.04 -19.56
N ASN A 1137 -25.65 -27.83 -18.66
CA ASN A 1137 -26.96 -27.52 -18.09
C ASN A 1137 -26.93 -26.26 -17.21
N LEU A 1138 -25.86 -26.08 -16.44
CA LEU A 1138 -25.66 -24.92 -15.57
C LEU A 1138 -25.46 -23.63 -16.39
N ALA A 1139 -24.67 -23.68 -17.46
CA ALA A 1139 -24.55 -22.58 -18.42
C ALA A 1139 -25.92 -22.21 -19.04
N GLN A 1140 -26.75 -23.21 -19.33
CA GLN A 1140 -28.10 -22.97 -19.85
C GLN A 1140 -29.02 -22.30 -18.81
N CYS A 1141 -28.92 -22.66 -17.53
CA CYS A 1141 -29.61 -21.93 -16.45
C CYS A 1141 -29.17 -20.47 -16.39
N TYR A 1142 -27.86 -20.22 -16.40
CA TYR A 1142 -27.35 -18.85 -16.31
C TYR A 1142 -27.67 -18.00 -17.53
N LEU A 1143 -27.76 -18.59 -18.72
CA LEU A 1143 -28.31 -17.91 -19.89
C LEU A 1143 -29.80 -17.53 -19.71
N LYS A 1144 -30.58 -18.35 -19.01
CA LYS A 1144 -32.00 -18.06 -18.74
C LYS A 1144 -32.20 -17.05 -17.60
N LEU A 1145 -31.28 -17.00 -16.66
CA LEU A 1145 -31.23 -16.05 -15.54
C LEU A 1145 -30.53 -14.74 -15.89
N GLU A 1146 -30.09 -14.58 -17.14
CA GLU A 1146 -29.35 -13.41 -17.60
C GLU A 1146 -28.02 -13.15 -16.87
N GLN A 1147 -27.41 -14.20 -16.30
CA GLN A 1147 -26.11 -14.15 -15.62
C GLN A 1147 -24.98 -14.54 -16.57
N TRP A 1148 -24.66 -13.63 -17.50
CA TRP A 1148 -23.74 -13.89 -18.62
C TRP A 1148 -22.32 -14.32 -18.22
N PRO A 1149 -21.65 -13.68 -17.23
CA PRO A 1149 -20.30 -14.09 -16.81
C PRO A 1149 -20.25 -15.54 -16.31
N LYS A 1150 -21.28 -15.96 -15.55
CA LYS A 1150 -21.36 -17.34 -15.03
C LYS A 1150 -21.67 -18.35 -16.13
N ALA A 1151 -22.46 -17.96 -17.14
CA ALA A 1151 -22.67 -18.78 -18.33
C ALA A 1151 -21.36 -18.97 -19.13
N ILE A 1152 -20.56 -17.91 -19.27
CA ILE A 1152 -19.25 -17.94 -19.94
C ILE A 1152 -18.28 -18.86 -19.21
N ALA A 1153 -18.15 -18.70 -17.89
CA ALA A 1153 -17.27 -19.54 -17.07
C ALA A 1153 -17.63 -21.02 -17.18
N ASN A 1154 -18.90 -21.37 -17.03
CA ASN A 1154 -19.35 -22.77 -17.14
C ASN A 1154 -19.22 -23.35 -18.55
N CYS A 1155 -19.38 -22.53 -19.60
CA CYS A 1155 -19.04 -22.98 -20.94
C CYS A 1155 -17.53 -23.18 -21.11
N GLY A 1156 -16.70 -22.35 -20.47
CA GLY A 1156 -15.25 -22.53 -20.39
C GLY A 1156 -14.87 -23.86 -19.73
N ASP A 1157 -15.48 -24.19 -18.59
CA ASP A 1157 -15.27 -25.47 -17.91
C ASP A 1157 -15.73 -26.66 -18.77
N ALA A 1158 -16.87 -26.54 -19.47
CA ALA A 1158 -17.31 -27.54 -20.43
C ALA A 1158 -16.32 -27.72 -21.59
N LEU A 1159 -15.70 -26.64 -22.07
CA LEU A 1159 -14.71 -26.66 -23.14
C LEU A 1159 -13.33 -27.16 -22.68
N ALA A 1160 -12.99 -27.00 -21.41
CA ALA A 1160 -11.82 -27.66 -20.84
C ALA A 1160 -11.97 -29.19 -20.83
N LEU A 1161 -13.21 -29.69 -20.74
CA LEU A 1161 -13.51 -31.12 -20.81
C LEU A 1161 -13.64 -31.64 -22.25
N ASP A 1162 -14.25 -30.85 -23.13
CA ASP A 1162 -14.44 -31.12 -24.56
C ASP A 1162 -14.33 -29.81 -25.37
N ALA A 1163 -13.12 -29.52 -25.86
CA ALA A 1163 -12.78 -28.25 -26.51
C ALA A 1163 -13.55 -27.98 -27.80
N ALA A 1164 -14.10 -29.01 -28.45
CA ALA A 1164 -14.84 -28.89 -29.70
C ALA A 1164 -16.37 -28.90 -29.50
N ASN A 1165 -16.85 -28.86 -28.25
CA ASN A 1165 -18.27 -29.05 -27.95
C ASN A 1165 -19.16 -27.93 -28.55
N PRO A 1166 -20.01 -28.24 -29.54
CA PRO A 1166 -20.77 -27.21 -30.26
C PRO A 1166 -21.80 -26.51 -29.38
N LYS A 1167 -22.34 -27.19 -28.35
CA LYS A 1167 -23.31 -26.60 -27.42
C LYS A 1167 -22.65 -25.61 -26.46
N ALA A 1168 -21.45 -25.90 -25.97
CA ALA A 1168 -20.71 -24.98 -25.11
C ALA A 1168 -20.28 -23.73 -25.87
N LEU A 1169 -19.72 -23.90 -27.08
CA LEU A 1169 -19.34 -22.79 -27.95
C LEU A 1169 -20.55 -21.91 -28.32
N TYR A 1170 -21.67 -22.53 -28.71
CA TYR A 1170 -22.91 -21.81 -29.02
C TYR A 1170 -23.45 -21.01 -27.82
N ARG A 1171 -23.51 -21.63 -26.64
CA ARG A 1171 -24.01 -20.98 -25.40
C ARG A 1171 -23.10 -19.86 -24.93
N ARG A 1172 -21.78 -20.02 -25.04
CA ARG A 1172 -20.81 -18.99 -24.72
C ARG A 1172 -20.89 -17.83 -25.70
N ALA A 1173 -21.07 -18.11 -26.99
CA ALA A 1173 -21.34 -17.08 -27.99
C ALA A 1173 -22.62 -16.27 -27.72
N LEU A 1174 -23.70 -16.93 -27.29
CA LEU A 1174 -24.93 -16.24 -26.87
C LEU A 1174 -24.70 -15.30 -25.68
N ALA A 1175 -23.90 -15.74 -24.69
CA ALA A 1175 -23.55 -14.90 -23.55
C ALA A 1175 -22.67 -13.71 -23.96
N PHE A 1176 -21.63 -13.94 -24.76
CA PHE A 1176 -20.77 -12.87 -25.29
C PHE A 1176 -21.53 -11.86 -26.15
N GLU A 1177 -22.50 -12.30 -26.95
CA GLU A 1177 -23.37 -11.39 -27.70
C GLU A 1177 -24.17 -10.48 -26.77
N LYS A 1178 -24.69 -11.04 -25.66
CA LYS A 1178 -25.45 -10.27 -24.65
C LYS A 1178 -24.57 -9.28 -23.89
N GLU A 1179 -23.31 -9.62 -23.66
CA GLU A 1179 -22.29 -8.70 -23.13
C GLU A 1179 -21.74 -7.71 -24.18
N LYS A 1180 -22.28 -7.73 -25.41
CA LYS A 1180 -21.82 -6.93 -26.55
C LYS A 1180 -20.36 -7.19 -26.95
N ASN A 1181 -19.78 -8.31 -26.52
CA ASN A 1181 -18.49 -8.80 -26.99
C ASN A 1181 -18.68 -9.59 -28.29
N LEU A 1182 -19.01 -8.87 -29.36
CA LEU A 1182 -19.39 -9.49 -30.64
C LEU A 1182 -18.23 -10.24 -31.30
N GLU A 1183 -16.98 -9.85 -31.04
CA GLU A 1183 -15.79 -10.50 -31.58
C GLU A 1183 -15.56 -11.89 -30.97
N ALA A 1184 -15.63 -11.99 -29.64
CA ALA A 1184 -15.55 -13.28 -28.94
C ALA A 1184 -16.74 -14.18 -29.30
N ALA A 1185 -17.95 -13.62 -29.41
CA ALA A 1185 -19.13 -14.34 -29.87
C ALA A 1185 -18.94 -14.90 -31.29
N ALA A 1186 -18.38 -14.11 -32.21
CA ALA A 1186 -18.10 -14.55 -33.58
C ALA A 1186 -16.99 -15.59 -33.64
N ALA A 1187 -15.98 -15.52 -32.77
CA ALA A 1187 -14.93 -16.53 -32.67
C ALA A 1187 -15.50 -17.88 -32.23
N ASP A 1188 -16.33 -17.89 -31.19
CA ASP A 1188 -16.98 -19.10 -30.69
C ASP A 1188 -17.97 -19.68 -31.71
N VAL A 1189 -18.72 -18.85 -32.44
CA VAL A 1189 -19.60 -19.32 -33.53
C VAL A 1189 -18.82 -19.93 -34.68
N ARG A 1190 -17.68 -19.35 -35.08
CA ARG A 1190 -16.79 -19.95 -36.10
C ARG A 1190 -16.28 -21.32 -35.65
N ALA A 1191 -15.86 -21.42 -34.39
CA ALA A 1191 -15.41 -22.69 -33.81
C ALA A 1191 -16.56 -23.72 -33.75
N ALA A 1192 -17.78 -23.28 -33.42
CA ALA A 1192 -18.96 -24.15 -33.37
C ALA A 1192 -19.39 -24.63 -34.77
N LEU A 1193 -19.28 -23.78 -35.80
CA LEU A 1193 -19.56 -24.16 -37.20
C LEU A 1193 -18.50 -25.12 -37.77
N ALA A 1194 -17.27 -25.07 -37.26
CA ALA A 1194 -16.24 -26.04 -37.66
C ALA A 1194 -16.59 -27.47 -37.20
N SER A 1195 -17.28 -27.62 -36.07
CA SER A 1195 -17.69 -28.93 -35.55
C SER A 1195 -19.14 -29.31 -35.88
N ALA A 1196 -20.03 -28.35 -36.10
CA ALA A 1196 -21.44 -28.55 -36.44
C ALA A 1196 -21.92 -27.58 -37.55
N PRO A 1197 -21.46 -27.75 -38.80
CA PRO A 1197 -21.68 -26.80 -39.89
C PRO A 1197 -23.15 -26.67 -40.34
N GLU A 1198 -23.98 -27.68 -40.08
CA GLU A 1198 -25.40 -27.71 -40.47
C GLU A 1198 -26.37 -27.34 -39.34
N ASP A 1199 -25.88 -26.96 -38.15
CA ASP A 1199 -26.75 -26.61 -37.02
C ASP A 1199 -27.47 -25.28 -37.27
N LYS A 1200 -28.79 -25.35 -37.43
CA LYS A 1200 -29.64 -24.20 -37.74
C LYS A 1200 -29.58 -23.09 -36.68
N ALA A 1201 -29.36 -23.42 -35.41
CA ALA A 1201 -29.30 -22.43 -34.35
C ALA A 1201 -27.97 -21.65 -34.38
N ILE A 1202 -26.87 -22.35 -34.67
CA ILE A 1202 -25.54 -21.75 -34.83
C ILE A 1202 -25.49 -20.90 -36.10
N LEU A 1203 -25.99 -21.39 -37.23
CA LEU A 1203 -26.07 -20.64 -38.49
C LEU A 1203 -26.90 -19.36 -38.36
N LYS A 1204 -28.05 -19.44 -37.66
CA LYS A 1204 -28.89 -18.26 -37.40
C LYS A 1204 -28.21 -17.25 -36.49
N LEU A 1205 -27.43 -17.73 -35.52
CA LEU A 1205 -26.62 -16.86 -34.65
C LEU A 1205 -25.46 -16.22 -35.43
N ASP A 1206 -24.80 -16.95 -36.32
CA ASP A 1206 -23.76 -16.42 -37.21
C ASP A 1206 -24.30 -15.32 -38.12
N GLU A 1207 -25.44 -15.52 -38.77
CA GLU A 1207 -26.10 -14.48 -39.57
C GLU A 1207 -26.46 -13.25 -38.74
N ARG A 1208 -27.00 -13.47 -37.53
CA ARG A 1208 -27.35 -12.39 -36.60
C ARG A 1208 -26.10 -11.62 -36.17
N LEU A 1209 -25.02 -12.30 -35.78
CA LEU A 1209 -23.77 -11.69 -35.36
C LEU A 1209 -23.08 -10.97 -36.51
N LYS A 1210 -23.09 -11.52 -37.74
CA LYS A 1210 -22.59 -10.82 -38.94
C LYS A 1210 -23.34 -9.53 -39.20
N LEU A 1211 -24.67 -9.53 -39.03
CA LEU A 1211 -25.48 -8.32 -39.16
C LEU A 1211 -25.19 -7.32 -38.03
N LEU A 1212 -25.02 -7.79 -36.80
CA LEU A 1212 -24.68 -6.95 -35.65
C LEU A 1212 -23.27 -6.36 -35.76
N LEU A 1213 -22.27 -7.15 -36.15
CA LEU A 1213 -20.92 -6.68 -36.47
C LEU A 1213 -20.96 -5.68 -37.62
N LYS A 1214 -21.72 -5.95 -38.68
CA LYS A 1214 -21.88 -5.00 -39.79
C LYS A 1214 -22.53 -3.71 -39.33
N ARG A 1215 -23.59 -3.77 -38.49
CA ARG A 1215 -24.23 -2.59 -37.91
C ARG A 1215 -23.33 -1.86 -36.92
N GLN A 1216 -22.49 -2.57 -36.18
CA GLN A 1216 -21.49 -1.99 -35.30
C GLN A 1216 -20.42 -1.30 -36.15
N LEU A 1217 -19.90 -1.94 -37.18
CA LEU A 1217 -18.98 -1.34 -38.15
C LEU A 1217 -19.61 -0.20 -38.94
N ASP A 1218 -20.91 -0.24 -39.24
CA ASP A 1218 -21.63 0.83 -39.94
C ASP A 1218 -22.00 1.97 -38.98
N LYS A 1219 -22.29 1.68 -37.70
CA LYS A 1219 -22.43 2.68 -36.63
C LYS A 1219 -21.10 3.29 -36.31
N GLU A 1220 -20.03 2.52 -36.19
CA GLU A 1220 -18.66 3.00 -36.07
C GLU A 1220 -18.35 3.82 -37.29
N LYS A 1221 -18.59 3.34 -38.52
CA LYS A 1221 -18.42 4.15 -39.73
C LYS A 1221 -19.25 5.42 -39.73
N LYS A 1222 -20.51 5.42 -39.26
CA LYS A 1222 -21.38 6.61 -39.14
C LYS A 1222 -21.05 7.52 -37.95
N MET A 1223 -20.48 6.96 -36.89
CA MET A 1223 -20.02 7.67 -35.70
C MET A 1223 -18.67 8.29 -36.00
N TRP A 1224 -17.83 7.59 -36.76
CA TRP A 1224 -16.64 8.10 -37.41
C TRP A 1224 -17.01 9.11 -38.49
N SER A 1225 -18.07 8.88 -39.29
CA SER A 1225 -18.61 9.84 -40.27
C SER A 1225 -19.09 11.10 -39.57
N ARG A 1226 -19.92 11.01 -38.51
CA ARG A 1226 -20.39 12.15 -37.70
C ARG A 1226 -19.35 12.74 -36.75
N ALA A 1227 -18.28 12.03 -36.44
CA ALA A 1227 -17.11 12.59 -35.77
C ALA A 1227 -16.14 13.24 -36.79
N PHE A 1228 -16.37 13.00 -38.08
CA PHE A 1228 -15.65 13.60 -39.19
C PHE A 1228 -16.46 14.64 -39.99
N ALA A 1229 -17.78 14.68 -39.86
CA ALA A 1229 -18.68 15.78 -40.16
C ALA A 1229 -18.83 16.67 -38.93
#